data_AF-G1KS03-F1
#
_entry.id   AF-G1KS03-F1
#
_cell.length_a   1.000
_cell.length_b   1.000
_cell.length_c   1.000
_cell.angle_alpha   90.00
_cell.angle_beta   90.00
_cell.angle_gamma   90.00
#
_symmetry.space_group_name_H-M   'P 1'
#
loop_
_entity.id
_entity.type
_entity.pdbx_description
1 polymer ?
#
loop_
_entity_poly.entity_id
_entity_poly.type
_entity_poly.pdbx_seq_one_letter_code
_entity_poly.pdbx_strand_id
1 'polypeptide(L)'
;MCRCRTGYTLNRDRKTCRRIDHCAESNHGCEQLCLNTRESYVCQCSEGFVINEDLRTCLRVDYCLLSDHGCEHLCVNRERSYTCQCFEGYMLRSDGKTCKYRDVCKSVAHGCEHLCVSDDGNSYVCQCHEGFILREDGKSCRSRDLCNSVAHGCEHLCVNDDDSYICKCREGFILKDDGKTCRNQDVCKSINHGCDQLCVNIEHSYTCKCHEGFILKADGKTCRNQDVCKSINHGCEQVCVNVEDSYTCKCHEGFMLRDDGKTCRNLDICKSIHHGCEHVCVNVEDSYTCKCYEGFILRGDGKTCRNRDVCKSTNHGCEHICVNTGDSYACKCHEGFALQEDRKTCRSKDPCKYIQHGCEHDCINNNNSYLCKCHEGFILEGNGKTCRRCTEGPVDLVFVIDGSKSLGVNNFEIVKEFVLGILDSLTISPKAARIGLLQYSTQVRTEFTLKQFSTATDMKKAVSQMKYMGKGSMTGLALKQMTERSFTEAEGARHLSAKVPRVCVVFTDGRAQDEVSEWAAKAKQRGITMYAIGIGKAIEEELREIASDPPEKHLFYAEDFSAMGEITEKLQKRMCEGLKNHQDLPEDLLHSTDSYSEEPGTTTLEITDVLACPNIAVHHKYLFQEKQMGSTATSGKSSDDKKDPCKCENLVTFQNFANAEVQKLTQQLGEMSKRMEALENRLRYR
;
A
#
# COMPACT_ATOMS: atom_id res chain seq x y z
N MET A 1 -22.13 72.48 85.79
CA MET A 1 -21.30 71.32 85.38
C MET A 1 -20.08 71.85 84.64
N CYS A 2 -18.87 71.67 85.17
CA CYS A 2 -17.66 72.08 84.46
C CYS A 2 -17.42 71.17 83.26
N ARG A 3 -17.31 71.74 82.06
CA ARG A 3 -16.88 71.04 80.84
C ARG A 3 -15.59 71.71 80.35
N CYS A 4 -14.60 70.89 80.02
CA CYS A 4 -13.37 71.37 79.42
C CYS A 4 -13.61 71.80 77.96
N ARG A 5 -12.80 72.74 77.45
CA ARG A 5 -12.77 73.04 76.02
C ARG A 5 -12.19 71.84 75.25
N THR A 6 -12.47 71.77 73.95
CA THR A 6 -11.91 70.78 73.03
C THR A 6 -10.38 70.70 73.17
N GLY A 7 -9.82 69.48 73.16
CA GLY A 7 -8.40 69.23 73.43
C GLY A 7 -8.01 69.07 74.91
N TYR A 8 -8.96 69.08 75.87
CA TYR A 8 -8.68 68.95 77.31
C TYR A 8 -9.62 67.94 78.01
N THR A 9 -9.10 67.07 78.89
CA THR A 9 -9.89 66.18 79.75
C THR A 9 -10.05 66.73 81.16
N LEU A 10 -11.16 66.39 81.81
CA LEU A 10 -11.42 66.76 83.20
C LEU A 10 -10.64 65.83 84.13
N ASN A 11 -9.88 66.42 85.07
CA ASN A 11 -9.10 65.68 86.05
C ASN A 11 -10.00 64.95 87.06
N ARG A 12 -9.41 64.04 87.85
CA ARG A 12 -10.13 63.25 88.88
C ARG A 12 -10.82 64.11 89.95
N ASP A 13 -10.39 65.36 90.14
CA ASP A 13 -11.02 66.35 91.02
C ASP A 13 -12.38 66.88 90.51
N ARG A 14 -12.75 66.56 89.25
CA ARG A 14 -13.93 67.04 88.51
C ARG A 14 -14.05 68.56 88.40
N LYS A 15 -12.95 69.30 88.58
CA LYS A 15 -12.90 70.78 88.57
C LYS A 15 -11.83 71.35 87.64
N THR A 16 -10.66 70.72 87.55
CA THR A 16 -9.56 71.19 86.68
C THR A 16 -9.49 70.38 85.39
N CYS A 17 -8.94 70.99 84.33
CA CYS A 17 -8.82 70.38 83.01
C CYS A 17 -7.35 70.26 82.61
N ARG A 18 -6.86 69.06 82.27
CA ARG A 18 -5.54 68.85 81.68
C ARG A 18 -5.67 68.72 80.16
N ARG A 19 -4.64 69.10 79.40
CA ARG A 19 -4.65 68.90 77.94
C ARG A 19 -4.65 67.39 77.65
N ILE A 20 -5.37 66.96 76.61
CA ILE A 20 -5.22 65.61 76.06
C ILE A 20 -3.81 65.53 75.46
N ASP A 21 -3.05 64.52 75.86
CA ASP A 21 -1.85 64.16 75.13
C ASP A 21 -2.13 62.92 74.30
N HIS A 22 -2.49 63.17 73.03
CA HIS A 22 -2.90 62.12 72.11
C HIS A 22 -1.77 61.11 71.92
N CYS A 23 -0.51 61.57 71.82
CA CYS A 23 0.66 60.71 71.63
C CYS A 23 1.05 59.92 72.89
N ALA A 24 0.69 60.40 74.08
CA ALA A 24 0.87 59.65 75.33
C ALA A 24 -0.21 58.56 75.55
N GLU A 25 -1.39 58.72 74.94
CA GLU A 25 -2.46 57.71 74.99
C GLU A 25 -2.21 56.55 74.00
N SER A 26 -1.63 56.85 72.83
CA SER A 26 -1.17 55.86 71.84
C SER A 26 -0.20 56.51 70.86
N ASN A 27 0.71 55.74 70.25
CA ASN A 27 1.57 56.23 69.17
C ASN A 27 0.84 56.38 67.82
N HIS A 28 -0.46 56.01 67.75
CA HIS A 28 -1.37 56.16 66.60
C HIS A 28 -0.89 55.62 65.24
N GLY A 29 0.15 54.79 65.22
CA GLY A 29 0.76 54.25 64.00
C GLY A 29 1.82 55.16 63.36
N CYS A 30 2.32 56.19 64.06
CA CYS A 30 3.51 56.92 63.63
C CYS A 30 4.74 56.02 63.71
N GLU A 31 5.49 55.86 62.62
CA GLU A 31 6.64 54.95 62.59
C GLU A 31 7.79 55.40 63.51
N GLN A 32 8.05 56.72 63.57
CA GLN A 32 9.19 57.28 64.31
C GLN A 32 8.75 58.18 65.48
N LEU A 33 8.32 59.43 65.23
CA LEU A 33 7.80 60.30 66.28
C LEU A 33 6.32 60.63 66.07
N CYS A 34 5.55 60.55 67.15
CA CYS A 34 4.23 61.17 67.27
C CYS A 34 4.38 62.51 68.00
N LEU A 35 3.92 63.60 67.39
CA LEU A 35 3.88 64.92 68.01
C LEU A 35 2.44 65.32 68.34
N ASN A 36 2.19 65.58 69.63
CA ASN A 36 0.87 65.97 70.12
C ASN A 36 0.56 67.42 69.74
N THR A 37 -0.54 67.63 69.02
CA THR A 37 -1.00 68.96 68.58
C THR A 37 -2.12 69.47 69.50
N ARG A 38 -2.76 70.60 69.15
CA ARG A 38 -3.83 71.17 69.99
C ARG A 38 -5.17 70.43 69.88
N GLU A 39 -5.39 69.69 68.80
CA GLU A 39 -6.68 69.04 68.49
C GLU A 39 -6.56 67.54 68.15
N SER A 40 -5.35 67.06 67.83
CA SER A 40 -5.05 65.65 67.49
C SER A 40 -3.53 65.42 67.65
N TYR A 41 -2.96 64.44 66.96
CA TYR A 41 -1.52 64.24 66.78
C TYR A 41 -1.11 64.44 65.31
N VAL A 42 0.19 64.56 65.05
CA VAL A 42 0.80 64.43 63.72
C VAL A 42 2.06 63.58 63.83
N CYS A 43 2.33 62.74 62.84
CA CYS A 43 3.58 61.98 62.80
C CYS A 43 4.69 62.85 62.20
N GLN A 44 5.92 62.71 62.71
CA GLN A 44 7.11 63.33 62.15
C GLN A 44 8.27 62.33 62.12
N CYS A 45 9.11 62.45 61.10
CA CYS A 45 10.29 61.62 60.94
C CYS A 45 11.53 62.26 61.58
N SER A 46 12.46 61.41 61.99
CA SER A 46 13.77 61.81 62.53
C SER A 46 14.63 62.42 61.41
N GLU A 47 15.63 63.20 61.81
CA GLU A 47 16.59 63.82 60.90
C GLU A 47 17.26 62.78 59.98
N GLY A 48 17.19 62.99 58.66
CA GLY A 48 17.62 62.02 57.63
C GLY A 48 16.50 61.18 57.01
N PHE A 49 15.25 61.36 57.44
CA PHE A 49 14.06 60.70 56.91
C PHE A 49 12.99 61.72 56.52
N VAL A 50 12.22 61.43 55.48
CA VAL A 50 11.06 62.21 55.03
C VAL A 50 9.78 61.41 55.21
N ILE A 51 8.67 62.07 55.53
CA ILE A 51 7.39 61.38 55.75
C ILE A 51 6.76 60.99 54.41
N ASN A 52 6.23 59.76 54.36
CA ASN A 52 5.52 59.25 53.19
C ASN A 52 4.14 59.90 53.02
N GLU A 53 3.52 59.70 51.86
CA GLU A 53 2.17 60.21 51.55
C GLU A 53 1.07 59.67 52.49
N ASP A 54 1.31 58.56 53.19
CA ASP A 54 0.42 58.04 54.23
C ASP A 54 0.41 58.89 55.52
N LEU A 55 1.30 59.87 55.62
CA LEU A 55 1.53 60.78 56.75
C LEU A 55 1.82 60.04 58.07
N ARG A 56 2.38 58.82 58.00
CA ARG A 56 2.65 57.95 59.16
C ARG A 56 3.99 57.24 59.09
N THR A 57 4.41 56.76 57.92
CA THR A 57 5.69 56.07 57.71
C THR A 57 6.77 57.03 57.20
N CYS A 58 8.03 56.64 57.40
CA CYS A 58 9.20 57.50 57.25
C CYS A 58 10.23 56.88 56.30
N LEU A 59 10.31 57.40 55.08
CA LEU A 59 11.30 56.96 54.09
C LEU A 59 12.66 57.59 54.37
N ARG A 60 13.71 56.77 54.43
CA ARG A 60 15.08 57.24 54.60
C ARG A 60 15.52 58.00 53.34
N VAL A 61 16.10 59.19 53.52
CA VAL A 61 16.66 59.95 52.40
C VAL A 61 17.90 59.20 51.90
N ASP A 62 17.92 58.85 50.60
CA ASP A 62 19.10 58.30 49.98
C ASP A 62 19.98 59.42 49.41
N TYR A 63 21.12 59.66 50.05
CA TYR A 63 22.01 60.74 49.65
C TYR A 63 22.61 60.49 48.25
N CYS A 64 22.81 59.24 47.82
CA CYS A 64 23.34 58.90 46.49
C CYS A 64 22.32 59.07 45.35
N LEU A 65 21.02 59.23 45.65
CA LEU A 65 20.00 59.57 44.64
C LEU A 65 19.83 61.10 44.46
N LEU A 66 20.38 61.91 45.35
CA LEU A 66 20.32 63.38 45.27
C LEU A 66 21.43 63.98 44.39
N SER A 67 22.56 63.29 44.25
CA SER A 67 23.70 63.66 43.39
C SER A 67 24.66 62.47 43.26
N ASP A 68 25.49 62.44 42.21
CA ASP A 68 26.56 61.45 42.03
C ASP A 68 27.71 61.60 43.05
N HIS A 69 27.77 62.76 43.70
CA HIS A 69 28.81 63.21 44.62
C HIS A 69 30.25 63.13 44.08
N GLY A 70 30.44 62.97 42.78
CA GLY A 70 31.74 62.72 42.16
C GLY A 70 32.42 61.42 42.61
N CYS A 71 31.65 60.37 42.93
CA CYS A 71 32.20 59.03 43.12
C CYS A 71 32.58 58.41 41.77
N GLU A 72 33.84 57.96 41.59
CA GLU A 72 34.31 57.46 40.28
C GLU A 72 33.65 56.13 39.84
N HIS A 73 33.34 55.25 40.80
CA HIS A 73 32.72 53.95 40.51
C HIS A 73 31.33 53.82 41.14
N LEU A 74 31.23 53.70 42.46
CA LEU A 74 29.95 53.47 43.16
C LEU A 74 29.78 54.45 44.32
N CYS A 75 28.63 55.12 44.38
CA CYS A 75 28.18 55.82 45.59
C CYS A 75 27.40 54.84 46.47
N VAL A 76 27.77 54.74 47.75
CA VAL A 76 27.12 53.89 48.75
C VAL A 76 26.54 54.77 49.85
N ASN A 77 25.21 54.71 50.00
CA ASN A 77 24.47 55.51 50.97
C ASN A 77 24.73 55.04 52.42
N ARG A 78 25.02 55.97 53.32
CA ARG A 78 25.21 55.75 54.77
C ARG A 78 24.10 56.45 55.56
N GLU A 79 24.12 56.34 56.89
CA GLU A 79 22.98 56.77 57.72
C GLU A 79 22.75 58.29 57.74
N ARG A 80 23.81 59.09 57.54
CA ARG A 80 23.75 60.56 57.51
C ARG A 80 24.66 61.17 56.42
N SER A 81 25.16 60.36 55.50
CA SER A 81 26.09 60.76 54.42
C SER A 81 26.10 59.72 53.30
N TYR A 82 26.97 59.88 52.30
CA TYR A 82 27.39 58.83 51.38
C TYR A 82 28.85 58.43 51.66
N THR A 83 29.34 57.42 50.96
CA THR A 83 30.77 57.11 50.77
C THR A 83 30.97 56.57 49.35
N CYS A 84 32.13 56.77 48.74
CA CYS A 84 32.43 56.15 47.46
C CYS A 84 33.10 54.77 47.67
N GLN A 85 32.84 53.84 46.78
CA GLN A 85 33.45 52.50 46.78
C GLN A 85 33.85 52.11 45.35
N CYS A 86 34.91 51.32 45.23
CA CYS A 86 35.46 50.87 43.95
C CYS A 86 34.96 49.46 43.60
N PHE A 87 34.89 49.17 42.30
CA PHE A 87 34.69 47.81 41.80
C PHE A 87 35.88 46.90 42.16
N GLU A 88 35.65 45.59 42.06
CA GLU A 88 36.65 44.58 42.41
C GLU A 88 37.93 44.72 41.57
N GLY A 89 39.11 44.55 42.20
CA GLY A 89 40.41 44.86 41.58
C GLY A 89 40.90 46.30 41.79
N TYR A 90 40.05 47.21 42.27
CA TYR A 90 40.40 48.61 42.54
C TYR A 90 40.33 48.95 44.04
N MET A 91 41.14 49.89 44.50
CA MET A 91 41.19 50.39 45.88
C MET A 91 40.91 51.90 45.90
N LEU A 92 40.06 52.34 46.82
CA LEU A 92 39.72 53.77 46.97
C LEU A 92 40.96 54.57 47.35
N ARG A 93 41.19 55.69 46.67
CA ARG A 93 42.31 56.60 46.95
C ARG A 93 42.04 57.39 48.22
N SER A 94 43.09 58.03 48.74
CA SER A 94 43.06 58.85 49.96
C SER A 94 42.17 60.09 49.86
N ASP A 95 41.66 60.44 48.68
CA ASP A 95 40.65 61.50 48.49
C ASP A 95 39.21 61.02 48.81
N GLY A 96 39.02 59.72 49.02
CA GLY A 96 37.73 59.12 49.36
C GLY A 96 36.72 59.07 48.21
N LYS A 97 37.13 59.37 46.96
CA LYS A 97 36.24 59.46 45.80
C LYS A 97 36.71 58.74 44.55
N THR A 98 38.02 58.78 44.28
CA THR A 98 38.63 58.16 43.10
C THR A 98 39.21 56.78 43.42
N CYS A 99 39.36 55.95 42.39
CA CYS A 99 39.69 54.54 42.50
C CYS A 99 41.03 54.24 41.81
N LYS A 100 41.99 53.69 42.54
CA LYS A 100 43.26 53.22 41.96
C LYS A 100 43.28 51.70 41.86
N TYR A 101 43.59 51.22 40.66
CA TYR A 101 43.79 49.81 40.37
C TYR A 101 44.89 49.14 41.22
N ARG A 102 44.71 47.86 41.55
CA ARG A 102 45.62 47.06 42.40
C ARG A 102 46.71 46.39 41.55
N ASP A 103 47.96 46.81 41.78
CA ASP A 103 49.15 46.40 41.03
C ASP A 103 49.46 44.88 41.14
N VAL A 104 49.16 44.14 40.07
CA VAL A 104 49.30 42.67 39.94
C VAL A 104 50.77 42.22 39.90
N CYS A 105 51.69 43.04 39.39
CA CYS A 105 53.12 42.74 39.36
C CYS A 105 53.79 42.66 40.75
N LYS A 106 53.10 43.07 41.82
CA LYS A 106 53.61 42.99 43.21
C LYS A 106 53.02 41.86 44.03
N SER A 107 52.09 41.06 43.49
CA SER A 107 51.44 39.97 44.22
C SER A 107 52.13 38.60 44.02
N VAL A 108 52.70 38.35 42.85
CA VAL A 108 53.40 37.09 42.47
C VAL A 108 54.55 37.41 41.51
N ALA A 109 55.61 36.60 41.50
CA ALA A 109 56.71 36.74 40.54
C ALA A 109 56.31 36.15 39.16
N HIS A 110 56.19 37.01 38.15
CA HIS A 110 55.63 36.64 36.84
C HIS A 110 56.65 36.22 35.76
N GLY A 111 57.95 36.29 36.08
CA GLY A 111 59.02 35.79 35.20
C GLY A 111 59.38 36.68 34.02
N CYS A 112 59.27 38.01 34.15
CA CYS A 112 59.81 38.97 33.19
C CYS A 112 61.33 39.09 33.33
N GLU A 113 62.08 39.17 32.23
CA GLU A 113 63.54 39.30 32.25
C GLU A 113 64.02 40.66 32.79
N HIS A 114 63.31 41.73 32.46
CA HIS A 114 63.62 43.10 32.90
C HIS A 114 62.53 43.68 33.82
N LEU A 115 61.43 44.19 33.27
CA LEU A 115 60.38 44.88 34.02
C LEU A 115 59.04 44.16 33.88
N CYS A 116 58.23 44.17 34.94
CA CYS A 116 56.83 43.79 34.94
C CYS A 116 55.98 45.05 35.09
N VAL A 117 55.00 45.24 34.21
CA VAL A 117 54.02 46.32 34.26
C VAL A 117 52.62 45.70 34.34
N SER A 118 51.80 46.16 35.29
CA SER A 118 50.40 45.71 35.42
C SER A 118 49.56 46.37 34.34
N ASP A 119 48.71 45.60 33.68
CA ASP A 119 47.81 46.03 32.60
C ASP A 119 46.35 46.04 33.09
N ASP A 120 45.49 46.81 32.42
CA ASP A 120 44.24 47.38 32.97
C ASP A 120 43.05 46.38 33.14
N GLY A 121 43.33 45.07 33.14
CA GLY A 121 42.33 43.98 33.14
C GLY A 121 42.66 42.78 34.04
N ASN A 122 43.22 43.00 35.24
CA ASN A 122 43.80 41.99 36.15
C ASN A 122 44.96 41.17 35.54
N SER A 123 45.70 41.76 34.58
CA SER A 123 46.80 41.12 33.85
C SER A 123 48.16 41.82 34.08
N TYR A 124 49.24 41.23 33.56
CA TYR A 124 50.58 41.81 33.51
C TYR A 124 51.19 41.70 32.10
N VAL A 125 52.12 42.59 31.78
CA VAL A 125 52.98 42.53 30.60
C VAL A 125 54.43 42.77 30.99
N CYS A 126 55.36 42.11 30.31
CA CYS A 126 56.79 42.34 30.51
C CYS A 126 57.30 43.45 29.58
N GLN A 127 58.22 44.28 30.07
CA GLN A 127 58.83 45.37 29.31
C GLN A 127 60.35 45.37 29.48
N CYS A 128 61.07 45.78 28.44
CA CYS A 128 62.53 45.89 28.45
C CYS A 128 62.99 47.31 28.81
N HIS A 129 64.18 47.42 29.40
CA HIS A 129 64.87 48.71 29.57
C HIS A 129 65.21 49.38 28.22
N GLU A 130 65.47 50.69 28.23
CA GLU A 130 65.89 51.41 27.03
C GLU A 130 67.13 50.77 26.39
N GLY A 131 67.18 50.77 25.05
CA GLY A 131 68.18 50.03 24.28
C GLY A 131 67.81 48.56 24.01
N PHE A 132 66.74 48.02 24.60
CA PHE A 132 66.31 46.63 24.38
C PHE A 132 64.85 46.56 23.86
N ILE A 133 64.53 45.47 23.15
CA ILE A 133 63.19 45.15 22.63
C ILE A 133 62.74 43.76 23.10
N LEU A 134 61.43 43.63 23.38
CA LEU A 134 60.81 42.38 23.86
C LEU A 134 60.74 41.35 22.73
N ARG A 135 60.93 40.08 23.06
CA ARG A 135 60.80 38.92 22.15
C ARG A 135 59.34 38.47 22.02
N GLU A 136 59.07 37.62 21.03
CA GLU A 136 57.74 37.04 20.79
C GLU A 136 57.23 36.14 21.94
N ASP A 137 58.13 35.67 22.82
CA ASP A 137 57.77 34.96 24.06
C ASP A 137 57.08 35.85 25.11
N GLY A 138 57.06 37.18 24.90
CA GLY A 138 56.40 38.14 25.79
C GLY A 138 57.07 38.31 27.15
N LYS A 139 58.28 37.78 27.36
CA LYS A 139 58.99 37.80 28.67
C LYS A 139 60.46 38.20 28.60
N SER A 140 61.14 37.87 27.51
CA SER A 140 62.58 38.05 27.33
C SER A 140 62.96 39.20 26.40
N CYS A 141 64.18 39.71 26.54
CA CYS A 141 64.65 40.92 25.89
C CYS A 141 65.83 40.69 24.92
N ARG A 142 66.10 41.65 24.03
CA ARG A 142 67.31 41.69 23.18
C ARG A 142 67.73 43.13 22.84
N SER A 143 69.03 43.39 22.68
CA SER A 143 69.59 44.73 22.43
C SER A 143 69.23 45.30 21.03
N ARG A 144 69.39 46.62 20.87
CA ARG A 144 69.10 47.43 19.66
C ARG A 144 70.41 47.85 18.97
N ASP A 145 70.55 47.53 17.68
CA ASP A 145 71.81 47.66 16.91
C ASP A 145 72.45 49.06 16.89
N LEU A 146 73.74 49.14 17.25
CA LEU A 146 74.57 50.36 17.20
C LEU A 146 75.12 50.69 15.78
N CYS A 147 75.44 49.68 14.95
CA CYS A 147 75.92 49.83 13.56
C CYS A 147 74.99 50.63 12.62
N ASN A 148 73.72 50.83 12.99
CA ASN A 148 72.75 51.61 12.21
C ASN A 148 72.57 53.05 12.72
N SER A 149 73.28 53.46 13.78
CA SER A 149 73.17 54.80 14.37
C SER A 149 74.15 55.82 13.80
N VAL A 150 75.37 55.39 13.42
CA VAL A 150 76.43 56.22 12.82
C VAL A 150 77.23 55.39 11.79
N ALA A 151 77.73 56.02 10.73
CA ALA A 151 78.58 55.36 9.75
C ALA A 151 80.03 55.17 10.27
N HIS A 152 80.40 53.94 10.60
CA HIS A 152 81.69 53.62 11.25
C HIS A 152 82.88 53.33 10.32
N GLY A 153 82.67 53.33 9.00
CA GLY A 153 83.73 53.22 7.99
C GLY A 153 84.32 51.82 7.79
N CYS A 154 83.55 50.75 8.00
CA CYS A 154 83.92 49.39 7.59
C CYS A 154 83.74 49.22 6.07
N GLU A 155 84.67 48.56 5.38
CA GLU A 155 84.57 48.32 3.93
C GLU A 155 83.41 47.37 3.55
N HIS A 156 83.14 46.35 4.37
CA HIS A 156 82.20 45.28 4.04
C HIS A 156 81.00 45.15 4.99
N LEU A 157 81.23 44.85 6.28
CA LEU A 157 80.19 44.65 7.27
C LEU A 157 80.59 45.28 8.61
N CYS A 158 79.65 45.94 9.27
CA CYS A 158 79.74 46.33 10.68
C CYS A 158 78.91 45.31 11.48
N VAL A 159 79.42 44.84 12.62
CA VAL A 159 78.71 43.95 13.54
C VAL A 159 78.84 44.53 14.96
N ASN A 160 77.72 44.57 15.69
CA ASN A 160 77.71 45.00 17.10
C ASN A 160 78.23 43.88 18.00
N ASP A 161 79.01 44.24 19.01
CA ASP A 161 79.72 43.34 19.90
C ASP A 161 79.58 43.86 21.33
N ASP A 162 78.56 43.36 22.04
CA ASP A 162 78.08 43.72 23.39
C ASP A 162 78.00 45.23 23.74
N ASP A 163 79.13 45.93 23.90
CA ASP A 163 79.24 47.38 24.19
C ASP A 163 79.91 48.19 23.05
N SER A 164 80.22 47.57 21.90
CA SER A 164 81.06 48.13 20.82
C SER A 164 80.60 47.72 19.41
N TYR A 165 81.38 48.06 18.38
CA TYR A 165 81.26 47.53 17.02
C TYR A 165 82.59 46.99 16.50
N ILE A 166 82.54 45.98 15.63
CA ILE A 166 83.70 45.45 14.90
C ILE A 166 83.40 45.38 13.40
N CYS A 167 84.42 45.62 12.57
CA CYS A 167 84.32 45.41 11.13
C CYS A 167 84.62 43.94 10.77
N LYS A 168 83.78 43.33 9.93
CA LYS A 168 84.00 41.99 9.36
C LYS A 168 84.00 42.03 7.84
N CYS A 169 84.78 41.13 7.24
CA CYS A 169 84.75 40.90 5.79
C CYS A 169 83.69 39.85 5.42
N ARG A 170 83.18 39.92 4.19
CA ARG A 170 82.34 38.86 3.60
C ARG A 170 83.21 37.63 3.28
N GLU A 171 82.58 36.46 3.16
CA GLU A 171 83.29 35.21 2.86
C GLU A 171 84.17 35.32 1.60
N GLY A 172 85.34 34.67 1.62
CA GLY A 172 86.36 34.79 0.58
C GLY A 172 87.36 35.94 0.78
N PHE A 173 87.12 36.83 1.77
CA PHE A 173 88.02 37.95 2.10
C PHE A 173 88.46 37.92 3.56
N ILE A 174 89.72 38.27 3.81
CA ILE A 174 90.28 38.44 5.15
C ILE A 174 90.51 39.92 5.47
N LEU A 175 90.22 40.30 6.72
CA LEU A 175 90.44 41.66 7.24
C LEU A 175 91.95 41.95 7.29
N LYS A 176 92.35 43.13 6.83
CA LYS A 176 93.74 43.59 6.93
C LYS A 176 94.04 44.05 8.36
N ASP A 177 95.32 44.23 8.64
CA ASP A 177 95.83 44.69 9.94
C ASP A 177 95.36 46.12 10.33
N ASP A 178 94.70 46.84 9.42
CA ASP A 178 94.03 48.13 9.69
C ASP A 178 92.67 48.01 10.40
N GLY A 179 92.14 46.79 10.54
CA GLY A 179 90.87 46.51 11.21
C GLY A 179 89.62 47.02 10.48
N LYS A 180 89.72 47.51 9.24
CA LYS A 180 88.60 48.11 8.48
C LYS A 180 88.48 47.68 7.02
N THR A 181 89.58 47.32 6.36
CA THR A 181 89.59 46.94 4.94
C THR A 181 89.87 45.45 4.73
N CYS A 182 89.49 44.93 3.57
CA CYS A 182 89.46 43.51 3.24
C CYS A 182 90.40 43.17 2.06
N ARG A 183 90.88 41.92 1.98
CA ARG A 183 91.60 41.38 0.79
C ARG A 183 91.16 39.97 0.42
N ASN A 184 91.11 39.69 -0.88
CA ASN A 184 90.78 38.38 -1.44
C ASN A 184 91.72 37.27 -0.92
N GLN A 185 91.15 36.09 -0.69
CA GLN A 185 91.87 34.83 -0.45
C GLN A 185 91.75 33.94 -1.70
N ASP A 186 92.87 33.39 -2.20
CA ASP A 186 92.89 32.52 -3.40
C ASP A 186 92.32 31.13 -3.05
N VAL A 187 91.05 30.87 -3.40
CA VAL A 187 90.27 29.78 -2.79
C VAL A 187 90.54 28.39 -3.39
N CYS A 188 90.71 28.26 -4.72
CA CYS A 188 90.93 26.93 -5.35
C CYS A 188 92.27 26.26 -4.98
N LYS A 189 93.20 26.95 -4.27
CA LYS A 189 94.43 26.34 -3.72
C LYS A 189 94.32 25.91 -2.26
N SER A 190 93.16 26.12 -1.62
CA SER A 190 92.88 25.57 -0.29
C SER A 190 92.47 24.09 -0.40
N ILE A 191 92.82 23.29 0.61
CA ILE A 191 92.73 21.81 0.57
C ILE A 191 91.29 21.28 0.42
N ASN A 192 90.26 22.09 0.66
CA ASN A 192 88.87 21.64 0.50
C ASN A 192 87.96 22.78 0.01
N HIS A 193 88.00 23.06 -1.30
CA HIS A 193 87.19 24.09 -1.96
C HIS A 193 85.74 23.65 -2.29
N GLY A 194 85.35 22.42 -1.94
CA GLY A 194 83.95 21.96 -1.99
C GLY A 194 83.31 21.91 -3.39
N CYS A 195 84.10 21.94 -4.46
CA CYS A 195 83.62 21.64 -5.81
C CYS A 195 83.68 20.13 -6.04
N ASP A 196 82.59 19.54 -6.53
CA ASP A 196 82.46 18.10 -6.78
C ASP A 196 83.33 17.60 -7.95
N GLN A 197 83.60 18.46 -8.94
CA GLN A 197 84.42 18.11 -10.11
C GLN A 197 85.55 19.13 -10.36
N LEU A 198 85.28 20.29 -10.98
CA LEU A 198 86.31 21.29 -11.28
C LEU A 198 86.12 22.58 -10.47
N CYS A 199 87.22 23.19 -10.00
CA CYS A 199 87.27 24.53 -9.40
C CYS A 199 87.96 25.51 -10.34
N VAL A 200 87.34 26.65 -10.63
CA VAL A 200 87.92 27.72 -11.45
C VAL A 200 87.84 29.04 -10.71
N ASN A 201 88.99 29.66 -10.42
CA ASN A 201 89.04 31.01 -9.87
C ASN A 201 88.52 32.04 -10.89
N ILE A 202 87.76 33.01 -10.43
CA ILE A 202 87.25 34.17 -11.19
C ILE A 202 87.61 35.46 -10.43
N GLU A 203 87.49 36.63 -11.06
CA GLU A 203 87.74 37.87 -10.33
C GLU A 203 86.78 37.99 -9.13
N HIS A 204 87.36 38.12 -7.94
CA HIS A 204 86.69 38.19 -6.63
C HIS A 204 85.94 36.93 -6.14
N SER A 205 86.10 35.75 -6.76
CA SER A 205 85.57 34.49 -6.20
C SER A 205 86.16 33.22 -6.87
N TYR A 206 85.55 32.06 -6.65
CA TYR A 206 85.70 30.86 -7.46
C TYR A 206 84.32 30.37 -7.94
N THR A 207 84.30 29.57 -8.99
CA THR A 207 83.10 28.89 -9.48
C THR A 207 83.41 27.44 -9.79
N CYS A 208 82.49 26.55 -9.44
CA CYS A 208 82.64 25.13 -9.76
C CYS A 208 82.11 24.85 -11.18
N LYS A 209 82.72 23.90 -11.88
CA LYS A 209 82.27 23.42 -13.20
C LYS A 209 82.22 21.89 -13.23
N CYS A 210 81.41 21.37 -14.15
CA CYS A 210 81.23 19.93 -14.37
C CYS A 210 81.85 19.51 -15.71
N HIS A 211 82.18 18.23 -15.82
CA HIS A 211 82.55 17.58 -17.08
C HIS A 211 81.33 17.41 -18.01
N GLU A 212 81.55 17.16 -19.30
CA GLU A 212 80.47 16.98 -20.27
C GLU A 212 79.48 15.87 -19.87
N GLY A 213 78.18 16.13 -20.08
CA GLY A 213 77.08 15.25 -19.65
C GLY A 213 76.54 15.50 -18.23
N PHE A 214 77.16 16.41 -17.47
CA PHE A 214 76.73 16.79 -16.13
C PHE A 214 76.38 18.28 -16.04
N ILE A 215 75.36 18.61 -15.26
CA ILE A 215 74.94 20.00 -15.00
C ILE A 215 75.24 20.35 -13.55
N LEU A 216 75.79 21.55 -13.32
CA LEU A 216 75.98 22.08 -11.97
C LEU A 216 74.61 22.28 -11.31
N LYS A 217 74.44 21.81 -10.07
CA LYS A 217 73.22 22.00 -9.28
C LYS A 217 73.07 23.47 -8.85
N ALA A 218 71.89 23.80 -8.35
CA ALA A 218 71.57 25.13 -7.83
C ALA A 218 72.39 25.53 -6.59
N ASP A 219 73.11 24.59 -5.96
CA ASP A 219 74.09 24.86 -4.89
C ASP A 219 75.40 25.49 -5.40
N GLY A 220 75.59 25.55 -6.72
CA GLY A 220 76.80 26.09 -7.36
C GLY A 220 78.07 25.25 -7.14
N LYS A 221 77.95 24.02 -6.61
CA LYS A 221 79.08 23.22 -6.12
C LYS A 221 79.06 21.75 -6.53
N THR A 222 77.89 21.10 -6.58
CA THR A 222 77.77 19.68 -6.94
C THR A 222 77.28 19.47 -8.38
N CYS A 223 77.71 18.39 -9.01
CA CYS A 223 77.42 18.09 -10.42
C CYS A 223 76.43 16.93 -10.53
N ARG A 224 75.22 17.18 -11.06
CA ARG A 224 74.24 16.12 -11.31
C ARG A 224 74.30 15.62 -12.75
N ASN A 225 74.09 14.31 -12.92
CA ASN A 225 73.96 13.71 -14.24
C ASN A 225 72.75 14.31 -14.95
N GLN A 226 72.91 14.73 -16.21
CA GLN A 226 71.87 15.43 -16.95
C GLN A 226 70.66 14.54 -17.27
N ASP A 227 70.83 13.20 -17.36
CA ASP A 227 69.74 12.30 -17.74
C ASP A 227 69.93 10.85 -17.23
N VAL A 228 69.63 10.59 -15.95
CA VAL A 228 69.76 9.26 -15.30
C VAL A 228 68.98 8.17 -16.06
N CYS A 229 67.78 8.49 -16.56
CA CYS A 229 66.92 7.61 -17.33
C CYS A 229 67.46 7.18 -18.71
N LYS A 230 68.53 7.81 -19.23
CA LYS A 230 69.21 7.39 -20.47
C LYS A 230 70.46 6.54 -20.23
N SER A 231 70.94 6.43 -19.00
CA SER A 231 72.21 5.75 -18.71
C SER A 231 72.10 4.22 -18.73
N ILE A 232 71.03 3.66 -18.18
CA ILE A 232 70.68 2.23 -18.10
C ILE A 232 69.15 2.10 -18.14
N ASN A 233 68.61 0.97 -18.62
CA ASN A 233 67.17 0.69 -18.49
C ASN A 233 66.84 0.28 -17.04
N HIS A 234 66.19 1.18 -16.30
CA HIS A 234 65.90 1.01 -14.88
C HIS A 234 64.66 0.16 -14.56
N GLY A 235 63.96 -0.34 -15.58
CA GLY A 235 62.81 -1.24 -15.42
C GLY A 235 61.51 -0.55 -15.02
N CYS A 236 61.30 0.70 -15.46
CA CYS A 236 59.98 1.33 -15.41
C CYS A 236 59.08 0.75 -16.52
N GLU A 237 57.83 0.42 -16.19
CA GLU A 237 56.89 -0.13 -17.18
C GLU A 237 56.48 0.88 -18.27
N GLN A 238 56.31 2.15 -17.90
CA GLN A 238 55.86 3.23 -18.79
C GLN A 238 56.89 4.34 -18.91
N VAL A 239 56.89 5.33 -18.02
CA VAL A 239 57.76 6.53 -18.12
C VAL A 239 58.82 6.53 -17.02
N CYS A 240 60.09 6.69 -17.38
CA CYS A 240 61.15 7.01 -16.42
C CYS A 240 61.29 8.53 -16.33
N VAL A 241 61.30 9.09 -15.12
CA VAL A 241 61.50 10.54 -14.88
C VAL A 241 62.65 10.74 -13.89
N ASN A 242 63.63 11.56 -14.27
CA ASN A 242 64.73 11.95 -13.39
C ASN A 242 64.22 12.83 -12.24
N VAL A 243 64.61 12.52 -11.00
CA VAL A 243 64.28 13.31 -9.80
C VAL A 243 65.55 13.54 -9.00
N GLU A 244 66.02 14.79 -9.01
CA GLU A 244 67.22 15.30 -8.32
C GLU A 244 68.50 14.48 -8.56
N ASP A 245 68.69 13.37 -7.84
CA ASP A 245 69.85 12.46 -7.90
C ASP A 245 69.47 10.98 -8.22
N SER A 246 68.21 10.71 -8.55
CA SER A 246 67.67 9.38 -8.81
C SER A 246 66.69 9.38 -10.01
N TYR A 247 66.06 8.25 -10.26
CA TYR A 247 64.89 8.13 -11.13
C TYR A 247 63.64 7.77 -10.31
N THR A 248 62.48 8.17 -10.81
CA THR A 248 61.19 7.62 -10.39
C THR A 248 60.44 7.16 -11.62
N CYS A 249 59.73 6.04 -11.52
CA CYS A 249 58.82 5.61 -12.58
C CYS A 249 57.52 6.40 -12.45
N LYS A 250 57.01 6.94 -13.55
CA LYS A 250 55.67 7.51 -13.66
C LYS A 250 54.86 6.73 -14.68
N CYS A 251 53.55 6.78 -14.52
CA CYS A 251 52.61 6.23 -15.46
C CYS A 251 51.99 7.36 -16.30
N HIS A 252 51.45 7.03 -17.46
CA HIS A 252 50.68 7.96 -18.29
C HIS A 252 49.35 8.35 -17.63
N GLU A 253 48.69 9.40 -18.13
CA GLU A 253 47.37 9.78 -17.63
C GLU A 253 46.38 8.62 -17.70
N GLY A 254 45.64 8.40 -16.63
CA GLY A 254 44.78 7.22 -16.45
C GLY A 254 45.43 6.05 -15.71
N PHE A 255 46.71 6.15 -15.30
CA PHE A 255 47.42 5.09 -14.55
C PHE A 255 48.06 5.62 -13.26
N MET A 256 48.21 4.75 -12.26
CA MET A 256 48.91 5.02 -10.99
C MET A 256 49.99 3.97 -10.71
N LEU A 257 51.12 4.41 -10.17
CA LEU A 257 52.25 3.54 -9.82
C LEU A 257 51.85 2.59 -8.68
N ARG A 258 52.29 1.33 -8.75
CA ARG A 258 52.11 0.33 -7.70
C ARG A 258 53.13 0.51 -6.58
N ASP A 259 52.90 -0.17 -5.46
CA ASP A 259 53.74 -0.13 -4.26
C ASP A 259 55.16 -0.71 -4.49
N ASP A 260 55.40 -1.37 -5.64
CA ASP A 260 56.73 -1.80 -6.09
C ASP A 260 57.58 -0.67 -6.70
N GLY A 261 57.00 0.52 -6.91
CA GLY A 261 57.66 1.69 -7.46
C GLY A 261 58.05 1.59 -8.94
N LYS A 262 57.59 0.57 -9.67
CA LYS A 262 58.02 0.28 -11.06
C LYS A 262 56.91 -0.07 -12.03
N THR A 263 55.88 -0.79 -11.59
CA THR A 263 54.76 -1.20 -12.44
C THR A 263 53.55 -0.27 -12.29
N CYS A 264 52.77 -0.15 -13.36
CA CYS A 264 51.63 0.73 -13.46
C CYS A 264 50.33 -0.08 -13.38
N ARG A 265 49.34 0.41 -12.65
CA ARG A 265 47.96 -0.08 -12.72
C ARG A 265 47.06 1.04 -13.19
N ASN A 266 45.94 0.73 -13.86
CA ASN A 266 44.95 1.74 -14.17
C ASN A 266 44.55 2.49 -12.88
N LEU A 267 44.60 3.82 -12.96
CA LEU A 267 43.99 4.71 -12.00
C LEU A 267 42.51 4.31 -11.96
N ASP A 268 41.98 4.14 -10.75
CA ASP A 268 40.60 3.73 -10.52
C ASP A 268 39.64 4.65 -11.30
N ILE A 269 39.22 4.22 -12.50
CA ILE A 269 38.49 5.02 -13.49
C ILE A 269 37.18 5.50 -12.86
N CYS A 270 36.57 4.65 -12.03
CA CYS A 270 35.42 4.95 -11.19
C CYS A 270 35.60 6.06 -10.15
N LYS A 271 36.83 6.49 -9.86
CA LYS A 271 37.15 7.61 -8.95
C LYS A 271 37.65 8.87 -9.68
N SER A 272 37.96 8.82 -10.97
CA SER A 272 38.45 9.99 -11.70
C SER A 272 37.34 10.97 -12.08
N ILE A 273 36.18 10.45 -12.51
CA ILE A 273 34.98 11.21 -12.92
C ILE A 273 33.72 10.46 -12.48
N HIS A 274 32.63 11.19 -12.19
CA HIS A 274 31.35 10.59 -11.83
C HIS A 274 30.61 10.05 -13.09
N HIS A 275 30.89 8.81 -13.47
CA HIS A 275 30.47 8.21 -14.74
C HIS A 275 28.95 7.96 -14.95
N GLY A 276 28.13 8.28 -13.95
CA GLY A 276 26.67 8.16 -14.01
C GLY A 276 26.14 6.74 -13.82
N CYS A 277 26.88 5.86 -13.14
CA CYS A 277 26.34 4.58 -12.66
C CYS A 277 25.31 4.82 -11.55
N GLU A 278 24.15 4.16 -11.61
CA GLU A 278 23.10 4.30 -10.58
C GLU A 278 23.47 3.63 -9.24
N HIS A 279 24.25 2.54 -9.30
CA HIS A 279 24.71 1.80 -8.12
C HIS A 279 26.23 1.86 -7.98
N VAL A 280 26.97 0.83 -8.41
CA VAL A 280 28.43 0.75 -8.22
C VAL A 280 29.16 0.75 -9.56
N CYS A 281 30.18 1.59 -9.68
CA CYS A 281 31.11 1.55 -10.80
C CYS A 281 32.24 0.56 -10.49
N VAL A 282 32.63 -0.27 -11.46
CA VAL A 282 33.74 -1.22 -11.36
C VAL A 282 34.67 -1.05 -12.56
N ASN A 283 35.97 -0.94 -12.32
CA ASN A 283 36.98 -0.86 -13.39
C ASN A 283 37.16 -2.22 -14.05
N VAL A 284 37.32 -2.23 -15.38
CA VAL A 284 37.57 -3.42 -16.19
C VAL A 284 38.63 -3.04 -17.23
N GLU A 285 39.83 -3.58 -17.06
CA GLU A 285 40.99 -3.27 -17.91
C GLU A 285 41.18 -1.74 -18.05
N ASP A 286 41.05 -1.20 -19.25
CA ASP A 286 41.21 0.22 -19.59
C ASP A 286 39.88 1.01 -19.64
N SER A 287 38.81 0.45 -19.06
CA SER A 287 37.45 1.03 -19.07
C SER A 287 36.71 0.81 -17.75
N TYR A 288 35.48 1.27 -17.66
CA TYR A 288 34.60 1.04 -16.52
C TYR A 288 33.31 0.33 -16.94
N THR A 289 32.71 -0.42 -16.01
CA THR A 289 31.37 -0.98 -16.15
C THR A 289 30.55 -0.67 -14.91
N CYS A 290 29.29 -0.27 -15.09
CA CYS A 290 28.37 -0.13 -13.98
C CYS A 290 27.85 -1.52 -13.59
N LYS A 291 27.94 -1.89 -12.31
CA LYS A 291 27.24 -3.04 -11.75
C LYS A 291 26.12 -2.57 -10.83
N CYS A 292 25.07 -3.37 -10.76
CA CYS A 292 23.99 -3.16 -9.82
C CYS A 292 24.22 -3.98 -8.55
N TYR A 293 23.67 -3.53 -7.42
CA TYR A 293 23.63 -4.33 -6.20
C TYR A 293 22.82 -5.62 -6.39
N GLU A 294 22.98 -6.56 -5.44
CA GLU A 294 22.20 -7.79 -5.43
C GLU A 294 20.70 -7.47 -5.45
N GLY A 295 19.91 -8.25 -6.20
CA GLY A 295 18.51 -7.93 -6.48
C GLY A 295 18.25 -7.00 -7.68
N PHE A 296 19.27 -6.53 -8.42
CA PHE A 296 19.11 -5.61 -9.56
C PHE A 296 19.84 -6.08 -10.84
N ILE A 297 19.37 -5.63 -12.01
CA ILE A 297 19.95 -5.90 -13.34
C ILE A 297 20.25 -4.57 -14.05
N LEU A 298 21.41 -4.45 -14.70
CA LEU A 298 21.80 -3.30 -15.51
C LEU A 298 20.92 -3.20 -16.77
N ARG A 299 20.47 -1.99 -17.12
CA ARG A 299 19.71 -1.76 -18.37
C ARG A 299 20.63 -1.72 -19.58
N GLY A 300 20.03 -1.77 -20.77
CA GLY A 300 20.75 -1.69 -22.06
C GLY A 300 21.45 -0.35 -22.33
N ASP A 301 21.30 0.65 -21.45
CA ASP A 301 22.08 1.89 -21.47
C ASP A 301 23.47 1.75 -20.81
N GLY A 302 23.74 0.61 -20.16
CA GLY A 302 25.00 0.32 -19.46
C GLY A 302 25.21 1.13 -18.17
N LYS A 303 24.21 1.86 -17.68
CA LYS A 303 24.35 2.82 -16.56
C LYS A 303 23.28 2.74 -15.49
N THR A 304 22.02 2.58 -15.89
CA THR A 304 20.90 2.51 -14.95
C THR A 304 20.60 1.08 -14.54
N CYS A 305 20.06 0.93 -13.34
CA CYS A 305 19.65 -0.33 -12.78
C CYS A 305 18.12 -0.46 -12.87
N ARG A 306 17.64 -1.69 -12.81
CA ARG A 306 16.25 -2.01 -12.51
C ARG A 306 16.22 -3.17 -11.55
N ASN A 307 15.20 -3.24 -10.69
CA ASN A 307 14.95 -4.45 -9.91
C ASN A 307 15.01 -5.67 -10.84
N ARG A 308 15.72 -6.70 -10.40
CA ARG A 308 15.63 -8.04 -10.96
C ARG A 308 14.18 -8.41 -10.84
N ASP A 309 13.52 -8.49 -11.99
CA ASP A 309 12.10 -8.79 -12.05
C ASP A 309 11.94 -10.28 -11.71
N VAL A 310 11.85 -10.58 -10.41
CA VAL A 310 11.77 -11.94 -9.87
C VAL A 310 10.61 -12.67 -10.53
N CYS A 311 9.47 -12.01 -10.69
CA CYS A 311 8.31 -12.51 -11.42
C CYS A 311 8.56 -12.84 -12.91
N LYS A 312 9.63 -12.33 -13.54
CA LYS A 312 10.05 -12.69 -14.90
C LYS A 312 11.27 -13.61 -14.96
N SER A 313 11.96 -13.88 -13.85
CA SER A 313 13.14 -14.76 -13.87
C SER A 313 12.79 -16.23 -13.97
N THR A 314 11.64 -16.61 -13.43
CA THR A 314 11.18 -18.00 -13.28
C THR A 314 9.67 -18.00 -13.05
N ASN A 315 8.97 -19.07 -13.47
CA ASN A 315 7.55 -19.22 -13.13
C ASN A 315 7.41 -19.63 -11.65
N HIS A 316 6.91 -18.72 -10.81
CA HIS A 316 6.75 -18.95 -9.38
C HIS A 316 5.46 -19.69 -9.00
N GLY A 317 4.58 -19.96 -9.96
CA GLY A 317 3.32 -20.68 -9.73
C GLY A 317 2.23 -19.83 -9.05
N CYS A 318 2.22 -18.51 -9.26
CA CYS A 318 1.07 -17.67 -8.92
C CYS A 318 -0.06 -17.93 -9.92
N GLU A 319 -1.28 -18.19 -9.45
CA GLU A 319 -2.43 -18.46 -10.32
C GLU A 319 -2.89 -17.22 -11.11
N HIS A 320 -2.80 -16.04 -10.49
CA HIS A 320 -3.20 -14.76 -11.09
C HIS A 320 -1.99 -13.84 -11.32
N ILE A 321 -1.70 -12.93 -10.38
CA ILE A 321 -0.69 -11.88 -10.55
C ILE A 321 0.51 -12.23 -9.67
N CYS A 322 1.72 -12.21 -10.24
CA CYS A 322 2.96 -12.15 -9.46
C CYS A 322 3.37 -10.68 -9.28
N VAL A 323 3.70 -10.27 -8.06
CA VAL A 323 4.27 -8.95 -7.75
C VAL A 323 5.64 -9.08 -7.09
N ASN A 324 6.61 -8.26 -7.52
CA ASN A 324 7.93 -8.22 -6.90
C ASN A 324 7.87 -7.48 -5.55
N THR A 325 8.49 -8.04 -4.53
CA THR A 325 8.51 -7.50 -3.15
C THR A 325 9.95 -7.50 -2.64
N GLY A 326 10.67 -6.38 -2.83
CA GLY A 326 12.11 -6.31 -2.56
C GLY A 326 12.86 -7.37 -3.35
N ASP A 327 13.57 -8.24 -2.64
CA ASP A 327 14.39 -9.33 -3.20
C ASP A 327 13.59 -10.61 -3.51
N SER A 328 12.27 -10.60 -3.32
CA SER A 328 11.39 -11.77 -3.45
C SER A 328 10.14 -11.47 -4.28
N TYR A 329 9.19 -12.41 -4.32
CA TYR A 329 7.87 -12.24 -4.95
C TYR A 329 6.74 -12.54 -3.96
N ALA A 330 5.55 -12.01 -4.27
CA ALA A 330 4.29 -12.42 -3.68
C ALA A 330 3.24 -12.63 -4.78
N CYS A 331 2.31 -13.56 -4.56
CA CYS A 331 1.16 -13.73 -5.45
C CYS A 331 -0.01 -12.84 -4.98
N LYS A 332 -0.75 -12.26 -5.93
CA LYS A 332 -1.93 -11.43 -5.71
C LYS A 332 -3.06 -11.89 -6.63
N CYS A 333 -4.27 -11.94 -6.10
CA CYS A 333 -5.46 -12.29 -6.88
C CYS A 333 -6.10 -11.05 -7.53
N HIS A 334 -6.82 -11.26 -8.63
CA HIS A 334 -7.71 -10.25 -9.21
C HIS A 334 -8.85 -9.87 -8.24
N GLU A 335 -9.53 -8.75 -8.52
CA GLU A 335 -10.74 -8.39 -7.76
C GLU A 335 -11.81 -9.49 -7.88
N GLY A 336 -12.59 -9.67 -6.81
CA GLY A 336 -13.49 -10.83 -6.67
C GLY A 336 -12.81 -12.11 -6.18
N PHE A 337 -11.48 -12.18 -6.06
CA PHE A 337 -10.76 -13.38 -5.59
C PHE A 337 -9.96 -13.14 -4.30
N ALA A 338 -9.71 -14.19 -3.54
CA ALA A 338 -8.92 -14.21 -2.30
C ALA A 338 -7.78 -15.22 -2.41
N LEU A 339 -6.59 -14.84 -1.94
CA LEU A 339 -5.41 -15.71 -1.95
C LEU A 339 -5.59 -16.82 -0.89
N GLN A 340 -5.29 -18.06 -1.25
CA GLN A 340 -5.40 -19.21 -0.35
C GLN A 340 -4.18 -19.31 0.59
N GLU A 341 -4.23 -20.25 1.55
CA GLU A 341 -3.17 -20.45 2.54
C GLU A 341 -1.82 -20.87 1.94
N ASP A 342 -1.84 -21.48 0.74
CA ASP A 342 -0.65 -21.80 -0.05
C ASP A 342 0.10 -20.56 -0.58
N ARG A 343 -0.51 -19.37 -0.45
CA ARG A 343 -0.04 -18.07 -0.95
C ARG A 343 0.19 -18.01 -2.46
N LYS A 344 -0.47 -18.89 -3.23
CA LYS A 344 -0.27 -19.07 -4.68
C LYS A 344 -1.57 -19.15 -5.47
N THR A 345 -2.55 -19.91 -4.97
CA THR A 345 -3.85 -20.07 -5.61
C THR A 345 -4.87 -19.05 -5.12
N CYS A 346 -5.90 -18.82 -5.92
CA CYS A 346 -6.87 -17.75 -5.79
C CYS A 346 -8.29 -18.30 -5.80
N ARG A 347 -8.94 -18.36 -4.65
CA ARG A 347 -10.33 -18.78 -4.55
C ARG A 347 -11.26 -17.61 -4.89
N SER A 348 -12.29 -17.85 -5.69
CA SER A 348 -13.39 -16.88 -5.87
C SER A 348 -13.98 -16.54 -4.49
N LYS A 349 -14.12 -15.25 -4.19
CA LYS A 349 -14.87 -14.79 -3.02
C LYS A 349 -16.33 -15.16 -3.22
N ASP A 350 -17.07 -15.29 -2.12
CA ASP A 350 -18.49 -15.64 -2.14
C ASP A 350 -19.33 -14.46 -2.67
N PRO A 351 -19.90 -14.50 -3.90
CA PRO A 351 -20.56 -13.34 -4.51
C PRO A 351 -21.74 -12.82 -3.70
N CYS A 352 -22.39 -13.69 -2.92
CA CYS A 352 -23.48 -13.34 -2.02
C CYS A 352 -23.05 -12.49 -0.81
N LYS A 353 -21.74 -12.40 -0.52
CA LYS A 353 -21.20 -11.65 0.63
C LYS A 353 -20.54 -10.33 0.27
N TYR A 354 -20.10 -10.12 -0.97
CA TYR A 354 -19.39 -8.89 -1.38
C TYR A 354 -20.05 -8.12 -2.53
N ILE A 355 -21.09 -8.66 -3.16
CA ILE A 355 -21.87 -7.96 -4.21
C ILE A 355 -23.29 -7.70 -3.69
N GLN A 356 -23.87 -6.54 -4.03
CA GLN A 356 -25.32 -6.37 -3.94
C GLN A 356 -26.01 -7.22 -5.01
N HIS A 357 -26.25 -8.49 -4.67
CA HIS A 357 -26.88 -9.48 -5.54
C HIS A 357 -28.33 -9.11 -5.89
N GLY A 358 -29.06 -8.47 -4.97
CA GLY A 358 -30.45 -8.03 -5.22
C GLY A 358 -31.43 -9.19 -5.41
N CYS A 359 -31.18 -10.32 -4.73
CA CYS A 359 -32.17 -11.39 -4.58
C CYS A 359 -33.21 -10.93 -3.56
N GLU A 360 -34.49 -11.20 -3.82
CA GLU A 360 -35.57 -10.92 -2.86
C GLU A 360 -35.52 -11.86 -1.64
N HIS A 361 -35.20 -13.13 -1.90
CA HIS A 361 -34.96 -14.15 -0.89
C HIS A 361 -33.47 -14.55 -0.88
N ASP A 362 -33.15 -15.84 -0.85
CA ASP A 362 -31.80 -16.34 -0.60
C ASP A 362 -30.88 -16.13 -1.80
N CYS A 363 -29.61 -15.87 -1.52
CA CYS A 363 -28.53 -15.89 -2.51
C CYS A 363 -27.70 -17.16 -2.34
N ILE A 364 -27.47 -17.89 -3.43
CA ILE A 364 -26.64 -19.10 -3.48
C ILE A 364 -25.40 -18.81 -4.31
N ASN A 365 -24.23 -19.02 -3.72
CA ASN A 365 -22.95 -18.93 -4.41
C ASN A 365 -22.82 -20.06 -5.46
N ASN A 366 -22.50 -19.69 -6.70
CA ASN A 366 -22.24 -20.59 -7.81
C ASN A 366 -20.86 -20.28 -8.44
N ASN A 367 -19.80 -20.52 -7.67
CA ASN A 367 -18.39 -20.29 -8.00
C ASN A 367 -18.04 -18.83 -8.37
N ASN A 368 -18.30 -18.44 -9.62
CA ASN A 368 -18.03 -17.09 -10.16
C ASN A 368 -19.32 -16.26 -10.34
N SER A 369 -20.49 -16.84 -10.08
CA SER A 369 -21.79 -16.15 -10.11
C SER A 369 -22.60 -16.46 -8.85
N TYR A 370 -23.83 -15.93 -8.78
CA TYR A 370 -24.82 -16.31 -7.78
C TYR A 370 -26.15 -16.65 -8.46
N LEU A 371 -26.95 -17.47 -7.78
CA LEU A 371 -28.34 -17.76 -8.13
C LEU A 371 -29.24 -17.31 -6.98
N CYS A 372 -30.35 -16.66 -7.29
CA CYS A 372 -31.38 -16.36 -6.30
C CYS A 372 -32.30 -17.55 -6.10
N LYS A 373 -32.59 -17.94 -4.85
CA LYS A 373 -33.51 -19.02 -4.50
C LYS A 373 -34.65 -18.48 -3.64
N CYS A 374 -35.88 -18.81 -4.05
CA CYS A 374 -37.08 -18.48 -3.29
C CYS A 374 -37.37 -19.52 -2.20
N HIS A 375 -37.95 -19.07 -1.09
CA HIS A 375 -38.43 -19.90 0.02
C HIS A 375 -39.56 -20.86 -0.41
N GLU A 376 -40.02 -21.73 0.51
CA GLU A 376 -41.19 -22.57 0.25
C GLU A 376 -42.44 -21.72 -0.03
N GLY A 377 -43.30 -22.15 -0.96
CA GLY A 377 -44.47 -21.39 -1.43
C GLY A 377 -44.18 -20.29 -2.46
N PHE A 378 -42.91 -19.98 -2.74
CA PHE A 378 -42.52 -18.95 -3.71
C PHE A 378 -41.74 -19.54 -4.89
N ILE A 379 -41.92 -18.94 -6.07
CA ILE A 379 -41.26 -19.32 -7.34
C ILE A 379 -40.51 -18.13 -7.94
N LEU A 380 -39.36 -18.37 -8.55
CA LEU A 380 -38.51 -17.32 -9.10
C LEU A 380 -39.12 -16.75 -10.38
N GLU A 381 -39.13 -15.44 -10.51
CA GLU A 381 -39.63 -14.76 -11.70
C GLU A 381 -38.57 -14.72 -12.81
N GLY A 382 -39.00 -14.43 -14.05
CA GLY A 382 -38.12 -14.44 -15.24
C GLY A 382 -36.99 -13.41 -15.23
N ASN A 383 -36.91 -12.52 -14.23
CA ASN A 383 -35.77 -11.63 -14.00
C ASN A 383 -34.64 -12.30 -13.20
N GLY A 384 -34.84 -13.52 -12.70
CA GLY A 384 -33.87 -14.28 -11.91
C GLY A 384 -33.62 -13.74 -10.50
N LYS A 385 -34.48 -12.84 -9.98
CA LYS A 385 -34.24 -12.09 -8.72
C LYS A 385 -35.43 -11.97 -7.79
N THR A 386 -36.63 -11.71 -8.31
CA THR A 386 -37.87 -11.59 -7.52
C THR A 386 -38.59 -12.92 -7.39
N CYS A 387 -39.38 -13.05 -6.33
CA CYS A 387 -40.02 -14.26 -5.88
C CYS A 387 -41.51 -14.01 -5.68
N ARG A 388 -42.34 -14.50 -6.61
CA ARG A 388 -43.81 -14.43 -6.48
C ARG A 388 -44.37 -15.66 -5.76
N ARG A 389 -45.58 -15.56 -5.20
CA ARG A 389 -46.26 -16.75 -4.65
C ARG A 389 -46.63 -17.69 -5.78
N CYS A 390 -46.49 -19.00 -5.58
CA CYS A 390 -46.93 -20.00 -6.57
C CYS A 390 -48.41 -19.85 -6.95
N THR A 391 -49.24 -19.40 -5.99
CA THR A 391 -50.68 -19.17 -6.12
C THR A 391 -51.07 -17.97 -7.00
N GLU A 392 -50.11 -17.12 -7.36
CA GLU A 392 -50.31 -15.93 -8.23
C GLU A 392 -49.88 -16.19 -9.68
N GLY A 393 -49.30 -17.37 -9.94
CA GLY A 393 -48.75 -17.73 -11.25
C GLY A 393 -49.80 -18.09 -12.31
N PRO A 394 -49.42 -18.04 -13.60
CA PRO A 394 -50.19 -18.63 -14.67
C PRO A 394 -50.18 -20.17 -14.56
N VAL A 395 -51.36 -20.78 -14.45
CA VAL A 395 -51.58 -22.22 -14.54
C VAL A 395 -52.93 -22.50 -15.21
N ASP A 396 -52.98 -23.47 -16.12
CA ASP A 396 -54.24 -23.98 -16.67
C ASP A 396 -54.59 -25.27 -15.92
N LEU A 397 -55.64 -25.24 -15.11
CA LEU A 397 -56.06 -26.32 -14.22
C LEU A 397 -57.40 -26.91 -14.67
N VAL A 398 -57.51 -28.24 -14.81
CA VAL A 398 -58.78 -28.92 -15.10
C VAL A 398 -59.07 -29.99 -14.06
N PHE A 399 -60.21 -29.84 -13.37
CA PHE A 399 -60.75 -30.86 -12.48
C PHE A 399 -61.57 -31.89 -13.28
N VAL A 400 -61.29 -33.17 -13.04
CA VAL A 400 -62.01 -34.33 -13.58
C VAL A 400 -62.63 -35.06 -12.39
N ILE A 401 -63.91 -34.81 -12.12
CA ILE A 401 -64.58 -35.24 -10.90
C ILE A 401 -65.52 -36.41 -11.19
N ASP A 402 -65.32 -37.53 -10.51
CA ASP A 402 -66.29 -38.63 -10.52
C ASP A 402 -67.62 -38.19 -9.88
N GLY A 403 -68.72 -38.44 -10.59
CA GLY A 403 -70.09 -38.28 -10.15
C GLY A 403 -70.85 -39.60 -10.20
N SER A 404 -70.15 -40.73 -10.20
CA SER A 404 -70.71 -42.09 -10.23
C SER A 404 -71.53 -42.45 -9.00
N LYS A 405 -72.28 -43.56 -9.11
CA LYS A 405 -73.13 -44.11 -8.05
C LYS A 405 -72.33 -44.59 -6.84
N SER A 406 -71.08 -45.01 -7.02
CA SER A 406 -70.17 -45.47 -5.97
C SER A 406 -69.98 -44.39 -4.91
N LEU A 407 -69.65 -43.18 -5.39
CA LEU A 407 -69.33 -42.02 -4.56
C LEU A 407 -70.48 -41.64 -3.63
N GLY A 408 -71.70 -41.56 -4.15
CA GLY A 408 -72.87 -41.14 -3.38
C GLY A 408 -73.00 -39.62 -3.20
N VAL A 409 -74.22 -39.16 -2.94
CA VAL A 409 -74.55 -37.72 -2.88
C VAL A 409 -73.80 -37.01 -1.76
N ASN A 410 -73.70 -37.62 -0.57
CA ASN A 410 -73.09 -36.97 0.60
C ASN A 410 -71.59 -36.74 0.40
N ASN A 411 -70.88 -37.73 -0.17
CA ASN A 411 -69.44 -37.60 -0.44
C ASN A 411 -69.19 -36.63 -1.59
N PHE A 412 -70.06 -36.59 -2.61
CA PHE A 412 -69.98 -35.61 -3.70
C PHE A 412 -70.02 -34.15 -3.21
N GLU A 413 -70.74 -33.84 -2.13
CA GLU A 413 -70.67 -32.52 -1.50
C GLU A 413 -69.30 -32.25 -0.85
N ILE A 414 -68.64 -33.25 -0.26
CA ILE A 414 -67.26 -33.12 0.24
C ILE A 414 -66.27 -32.86 -0.91
N VAL A 415 -66.48 -33.49 -2.08
CA VAL A 415 -65.66 -33.22 -3.28
C VAL A 415 -65.88 -31.80 -3.80
N LYS A 416 -67.10 -31.24 -3.71
CA LYS A 416 -67.36 -29.83 -4.02
C LYS A 416 -66.61 -28.91 -3.07
N GLU A 417 -66.66 -29.15 -1.75
CA GLU A 417 -65.91 -28.37 -0.76
C GLU A 417 -64.38 -28.43 -0.99
N PHE A 418 -63.84 -29.59 -1.39
CA PHE A 418 -62.44 -29.73 -1.80
C PHE A 418 -62.09 -28.82 -3.00
N VAL A 419 -62.91 -28.84 -4.06
CA VAL A 419 -62.71 -27.94 -5.21
C VAL A 419 -62.79 -26.48 -4.76
N LEU A 420 -63.77 -26.11 -3.93
CA LEU A 420 -63.90 -24.75 -3.37
C LEU A 420 -62.64 -24.33 -2.59
N GLY A 421 -62.07 -25.21 -1.76
CA GLY A 421 -60.82 -24.97 -1.02
C GLY A 421 -59.60 -24.75 -1.92
N ILE A 422 -59.49 -25.45 -3.05
CA ILE A 422 -58.45 -25.16 -4.04
C ILE A 422 -58.72 -23.82 -4.74
N LEU A 423 -59.98 -23.51 -5.10
CA LEU A 423 -60.36 -22.22 -5.69
C LEU A 423 -60.04 -21.02 -4.76
N ASP A 424 -60.15 -21.21 -3.44
CA ASP A 424 -59.75 -20.20 -2.44
C ASP A 424 -58.25 -19.96 -2.39
N SER A 425 -57.44 -20.99 -2.65
CA SER A 425 -55.98 -20.88 -2.63
C SER A 425 -55.38 -20.18 -3.86
N LEU A 426 -56.11 -20.10 -4.98
CA LEU A 426 -55.58 -19.69 -6.28
C LEU A 426 -56.02 -18.28 -6.70
N THR A 427 -55.08 -17.49 -7.24
CA THR A 427 -55.39 -16.22 -7.88
C THR A 427 -55.97 -16.48 -9.27
N ILE A 428 -57.30 -16.42 -9.37
CA ILE A 428 -58.02 -16.68 -10.62
C ILE A 428 -58.12 -15.40 -11.44
N SER A 429 -57.53 -15.40 -12.65
CA SER A 429 -57.67 -14.32 -13.63
C SER A 429 -57.18 -14.76 -15.02
N PRO A 430 -57.49 -14.04 -16.11
CA PRO A 430 -56.98 -14.37 -17.45
C PRO A 430 -55.44 -14.41 -17.57
N LYS A 431 -54.71 -13.78 -16.63
CA LYS A 431 -53.24 -13.75 -16.56
C LYS A 431 -52.65 -14.75 -15.55
N ALA A 432 -53.41 -15.16 -14.54
CA ALA A 432 -53.00 -16.08 -13.47
C ALA A 432 -53.65 -17.46 -13.68
N ALA A 433 -54.31 -18.05 -12.68
CA ALA A 433 -54.97 -19.34 -12.82
C ALA A 433 -56.21 -19.25 -13.74
N ARG A 434 -56.30 -20.18 -14.70
CA ARG A 434 -57.52 -20.48 -15.47
C ARG A 434 -57.98 -21.87 -15.08
N ILE A 435 -59.27 -22.04 -14.82
CA ILE A 435 -59.78 -23.28 -14.24
C ILE A 435 -60.99 -23.78 -15.04
N GLY A 436 -60.94 -25.04 -15.44
CA GLY A 436 -62.05 -25.78 -16.04
C GLY A 436 -62.47 -26.93 -15.12
N LEU A 437 -63.71 -27.39 -15.27
CA LEU A 437 -64.22 -28.52 -14.51
C LEU A 437 -65.15 -29.36 -15.37
N LEU A 438 -64.94 -30.68 -15.33
CA LEU A 438 -65.85 -31.67 -15.88
C LEU A 438 -66.18 -32.73 -14.83
N GLN A 439 -67.46 -33.08 -14.76
CA GLN A 439 -67.98 -34.19 -13.99
C GLN A 439 -68.21 -35.39 -14.93
N TYR A 440 -67.99 -36.61 -14.46
CA TYR A 440 -68.27 -37.80 -15.27
C TYR A 440 -69.07 -38.87 -14.51
N SER A 441 -69.69 -39.76 -15.29
CA SER A 441 -70.28 -41.01 -14.81
C SER A 441 -70.38 -41.97 -16.00
N THR A 442 -71.58 -42.41 -16.44
CA THR A 442 -71.77 -43.05 -17.77
C THR A 442 -71.52 -42.12 -18.95
N GLN A 443 -71.52 -40.81 -18.69
CA GLN A 443 -71.31 -39.75 -19.67
C GLN A 443 -70.50 -38.64 -19.01
N VAL A 444 -69.82 -37.82 -19.81
CA VAL A 444 -69.07 -36.66 -19.31
C VAL A 444 -69.90 -35.40 -19.47
N ARG A 445 -69.91 -34.53 -18.46
CA ARG A 445 -70.49 -33.18 -18.49
C ARG A 445 -69.43 -32.16 -18.10
N THR A 446 -69.06 -31.29 -19.03
CA THR A 446 -68.29 -30.09 -18.70
C THR A 446 -69.20 -29.12 -17.98
N GLU A 447 -68.84 -28.74 -16.74
CA GLU A 447 -69.59 -27.76 -15.94
C GLU A 447 -69.16 -26.34 -16.32
N PHE A 448 -67.86 -26.14 -16.56
CA PHE A 448 -67.30 -24.92 -17.16
C PHE A 448 -65.91 -25.14 -17.78
N THR A 449 -65.54 -24.29 -18.74
CA THR A 449 -64.26 -24.35 -19.47
C THR A 449 -63.27 -23.26 -19.02
N LEU A 450 -62.00 -23.39 -19.38
CA LEU A 450 -60.90 -22.51 -18.95
C LEU A 450 -61.11 -21.02 -19.32
N LYS A 451 -61.97 -20.73 -20.32
CA LYS A 451 -62.37 -19.37 -20.73
C LYS A 451 -63.69 -18.87 -20.13
N GLN A 452 -64.51 -19.73 -19.52
CA GLN A 452 -65.92 -19.41 -19.22
C GLN A 452 -66.08 -18.43 -18.07
N PHE A 453 -65.22 -18.53 -17.04
CA PHE A 453 -65.22 -17.65 -15.89
C PHE A 453 -63.84 -17.03 -15.68
N SER A 454 -63.81 -15.80 -15.17
CA SER A 454 -62.57 -15.05 -14.91
C SER A 454 -62.40 -14.65 -13.45
N THR A 455 -63.33 -15.04 -12.57
CA THR A 455 -63.32 -14.74 -11.13
C THR A 455 -63.53 -16.02 -10.31
N ALA A 456 -62.95 -16.06 -9.10
CA ALA A 456 -63.18 -17.14 -8.15
C ALA A 456 -64.67 -17.24 -7.75
N THR A 457 -65.33 -16.10 -7.54
CA THR A 457 -66.73 -16.01 -7.08
C THR A 457 -67.70 -16.73 -8.03
N ASP A 458 -67.54 -16.53 -9.35
CA ASP A 458 -68.41 -17.15 -10.35
C ASP A 458 -68.15 -18.66 -10.46
N MET A 459 -66.87 -19.08 -10.42
CA MET A 459 -66.49 -20.49 -10.41
C MET A 459 -67.03 -21.22 -9.18
N LYS A 460 -66.88 -20.65 -7.98
CA LYS A 460 -67.43 -21.22 -6.74
C LYS A 460 -68.94 -21.39 -6.82
N LYS A 461 -69.66 -20.36 -7.32
CA LYS A 461 -71.12 -20.44 -7.52
C LYS A 461 -71.51 -21.56 -8.49
N ALA A 462 -70.75 -21.76 -9.57
CA ALA A 462 -70.97 -22.88 -10.49
C ALA A 462 -70.71 -24.23 -9.81
N VAL A 463 -69.63 -24.37 -9.04
CA VAL A 463 -69.30 -25.58 -8.27
C VAL A 463 -70.41 -25.92 -7.27
N SER A 464 -70.86 -24.96 -6.45
CA SER A 464 -71.95 -25.19 -5.48
C SER A 464 -73.26 -25.65 -6.14
N GLN A 465 -73.50 -25.27 -7.40
CA GLN A 465 -74.69 -25.62 -8.19
C GLN A 465 -74.56 -26.92 -9.00
N MET A 466 -73.40 -27.60 -8.98
CA MET A 466 -73.19 -28.86 -9.66
C MET A 466 -74.19 -29.93 -9.20
N LYS A 467 -74.84 -30.61 -10.17
CA LYS A 467 -75.79 -31.70 -9.90
C LYS A 467 -75.09 -33.05 -10.02
N TYR A 468 -75.14 -33.85 -8.95
CA TYR A 468 -74.69 -35.24 -8.93
C TYR A 468 -75.35 -36.09 -10.04
N MET A 469 -74.60 -37.03 -10.63
CA MET A 469 -75.05 -37.83 -11.78
C MET A 469 -75.51 -39.25 -11.41
N GLY A 470 -74.84 -39.94 -10.48
CA GLY A 470 -75.28 -41.19 -9.86
C GLY A 470 -75.37 -42.41 -10.78
N LYS A 471 -74.51 -42.52 -11.82
CA LYS A 471 -74.49 -43.65 -12.78
C LYS A 471 -73.17 -44.44 -12.72
N GLY A 472 -72.72 -45.06 -13.81
CA GLY A 472 -71.44 -45.77 -13.92
C GLY A 472 -70.21 -44.84 -13.86
N SER A 473 -69.03 -45.36 -14.19
CA SER A 473 -67.72 -44.70 -13.98
C SER A 473 -66.82 -44.82 -15.23
N MET A 474 -67.07 -43.99 -16.23
CA MET A 474 -66.29 -43.97 -17.49
C MET A 474 -65.11 -42.99 -17.37
N THR A 475 -64.11 -43.37 -16.58
CA THR A 475 -62.91 -42.56 -16.29
C THR A 475 -62.08 -42.32 -17.55
N GLY A 476 -61.91 -43.33 -18.40
CA GLY A 476 -61.17 -43.22 -19.67
C GLY A 476 -61.80 -42.19 -20.62
N LEU A 477 -63.12 -42.20 -20.74
CA LEU A 477 -63.88 -41.21 -21.50
C LEU A 477 -63.72 -39.77 -20.95
N ALA A 478 -63.64 -39.63 -19.61
CA ALA A 478 -63.40 -38.35 -18.96
C ALA A 478 -61.99 -37.81 -19.26
N LEU A 479 -60.96 -38.67 -19.18
CA LEU A 479 -59.59 -38.34 -19.58
C LEU A 479 -59.47 -37.99 -21.06
N LYS A 480 -60.20 -38.69 -21.94
CA LYS A 480 -60.30 -38.36 -23.36
C LYS A 480 -60.84 -36.94 -23.56
N GLN A 481 -61.99 -36.61 -22.95
CA GLN A 481 -62.59 -35.28 -23.10
C GLN A 481 -61.70 -34.16 -22.53
N MET A 482 -61.03 -34.43 -21.41
CA MET A 482 -60.03 -33.53 -20.84
C MET A 482 -58.87 -33.26 -21.84
N THR A 483 -58.29 -34.32 -22.38
CA THR A 483 -57.09 -34.30 -23.23
C THR A 483 -57.35 -33.74 -24.63
N GLU A 484 -58.51 -34.05 -25.22
CA GLU A 484 -58.87 -33.65 -26.59
C GLU A 484 -59.63 -32.33 -26.67
N ARG A 485 -60.28 -31.87 -25.59
CA ARG A 485 -61.11 -30.65 -25.60
C ARG A 485 -60.75 -29.65 -24.52
N SER A 486 -60.74 -30.05 -23.24
CA SER A 486 -60.59 -29.09 -22.14
C SER A 486 -59.26 -28.33 -22.17
N PHE A 487 -58.16 -28.97 -22.60
CA PHE A 487 -56.86 -28.31 -22.78
C PHE A 487 -56.60 -27.72 -24.18
N THR A 488 -57.64 -27.49 -24.97
CA THR A 488 -57.51 -26.77 -26.24
C THR A 488 -57.59 -25.25 -26.04
N GLU A 489 -56.94 -24.49 -26.93
CA GLU A 489 -57.05 -23.03 -26.94
C GLU A 489 -58.48 -22.56 -27.25
N ALA A 490 -59.22 -23.34 -28.04
CA ALA A 490 -60.64 -23.13 -28.27
C ALA A 490 -61.45 -23.12 -26.96
N GLU A 491 -61.06 -23.89 -25.94
CA GLU A 491 -61.70 -23.91 -24.62
C GLU A 491 -61.00 -23.04 -23.55
N GLY A 492 -59.98 -22.28 -23.93
CA GLY A 492 -59.34 -21.27 -23.08
C GLY A 492 -57.98 -21.65 -22.50
N ALA A 493 -57.44 -22.82 -22.84
CA ALA A 493 -56.04 -23.13 -22.54
C ALA A 493 -55.12 -22.12 -23.23
N ARG A 494 -53.93 -21.89 -22.66
CA ARG A 494 -52.91 -21.05 -23.26
C ARG A 494 -52.08 -21.84 -24.27
N HIS A 495 -51.67 -21.16 -25.34
CA HIS A 495 -50.80 -21.73 -26.38
C HIS A 495 -49.49 -22.24 -25.76
N LEU A 496 -48.97 -23.36 -26.27
CA LEU A 496 -47.81 -24.07 -25.68
C LEU A 496 -46.56 -23.18 -25.56
N SER A 497 -46.34 -22.25 -26.51
CA SER A 497 -45.23 -21.30 -26.46
C SER A 497 -45.26 -20.34 -25.27
N ALA A 498 -46.39 -20.19 -24.57
CA ALA A 498 -46.47 -19.42 -23.33
C ALA A 498 -45.77 -20.11 -22.15
N LYS A 499 -45.30 -21.36 -22.31
CA LYS A 499 -44.65 -22.20 -21.29
C LYS A 499 -45.46 -22.25 -19.96
N VAL A 500 -46.79 -22.21 -20.06
CA VAL A 500 -47.71 -22.29 -18.90
C VAL A 500 -48.01 -23.75 -18.57
N PRO A 501 -47.80 -24.18 -17.31
CA PRO A 501 -48.13 -25.54 -16.90
C PRO A 501 -49.63 -25.87 -17.02
N ARG A 502 -49.90 -27.06 -17.54
CA ARG A 502 -51.23 -27.65 -17.68
C ARG A 502 -51.37 -28.76 -16.64
N VAL A 503 -52.33 -28.61 -15.74
CA VAL A 503 -52.49 -29.51 -14.58
C VAL A 503 -53.89 -30.11 -14.58
N CYS A 504 -53.99 -31.43 -14.51
CA CYS A 504 -55.25 -32.12 -14.32
C CYS A 504 -55.31 -32.71 -12.90
N VAL A 505 -56.43 -32.52 -12.20
CA VAL A 505 -56.71 -33.19 -10.93
C VAL A 505 -57.90 -34.11 -11.15
N VAL A 506 -57.63 -35.42 -11.12
CA VAL A 506 -58.62 -36.49 -11.28
C VAL A 506 -59.05 -36.97 -9.91
N PHE A 507 -60.35 -37.09 -9.68
CA PHE A 507 -60.93 -37.56 -8.43
C PHE A 507 -61.84 -38.77 -8.70
N THR A 508 -61.59 -39.91 -8.06
CA THR A 508 -62.41 -41.13 -8.17
C THR A 508 -62.52 -41.89 -6.84
N ASP A 509 -63.65 -42.57 -6.63
CA ASP A 509 -63.91 -43.47 -5.49
C ASP A 509 -63.98 -44.96 -5.92
N GLY A 510 -63.80 -45.25 -7.21
CA GLY A 510 -63.98 -46.60 -7.73
C GLY A 510 -63.19 -46.92 -8.99
N ARG A 511 -63.24 -48.20 -9.34
CA ARG A 511 -62.67 -48.77 -10.56
C ARG A 511 -63.37 -48.25 -11.82
N ALA A 512 -62.60 -47.85 -12.83
CA ALA A 512 -63.11 -47.51 -14.15
C ALA A 512 -63.85 -48.69 -14.83
N GLN A 513 -64.81 -48.34 -15.68
CA GLN A 513 -65.58 -49.27 -16.49
C GLN A 513 -65.13 -49.29 -17.96
N ASP A 514 -64.06 -48.54 -18.26
CA ASP A 514 -63.45 -48.34 -19.57
C ASP A 514 -61.91 -48.23 -19.46
N GLU A 515 -61.21 -48.23 -20.60
CA GLU A 515 -59.76 -48.19 -20.68
C GLU A 515 -59.18 -46.81 -20.32
N VAL A 516 -58.35 -46.77 -19.27
CA VAL A 516 -57.82 -45.53 -18.68
C VAL A 516 -56.41 -45.21 -19.18
N SER A 517 -55.55 -46.23 -19.30
CA SER A 517 -54.11 -46.11 -19.50
C SER A 517 -53.74 -45.38 -20.80
N GLU A 518 -54.48 -45.61 -21.89
CA GLU A 518 -54.28 -44.95 -23.20
C GLU A 518 -54.41 -43.43 -23.09
N TRP A 519 -55.49 -42.95 -22.44
CA TRP A 519 -55.78 -41.52 -22.34
C TRP A 519 -54.95 -40.83 -21.27
N ALA A 520 -54.60 -41.53 -20.18
CA ALA A 520 -53.61 -41.06 -19.22
C ALA A 520 -52.22 -40.89 -19.86
N ALA A 521 -51.77 -41.85 -20.67
CA ALA A 521 -50.50 -41.76 -21.39
C ALA A 521 -50.50 -40.60 -22.40
N LYS A 522 -51.57 -40.44 -23.19
CA LYS A 522 -51.72 -39.31 -24.13
C LYS A 522 -51.75 -37.94 -23.42
N ALA A 523 -52.39 -37.84 -22.26
CA ALA A 523 -52.38 -36.61 -21.46
C ALA A 523 -50.95 -36.25 -21.00
N LYS A 524 -50.23 -37.22 -20.44
CA LYS A 524 -48.84 -37.06 -19.99
C LYS A 524 -47.90 -36.71 -21.14
N GLN A 525 -48.03 -37.35 -22.29
CA GLN A 525 -47.28 -37.02 -23.52
C GLN A 525 -47.55 -35.60 -24.04
N ARG A 526 -48.75 -35.04 -23.81
CA ARG A 526 -49.10 -33.65 -24.14
C ARG A 526 -48.62 -32.62 -23.09
N GLY A 527 -47.78 -33.03 -22.14
CA GLY A 527 -47.24 -32.16 -21.09
C GLY A 527 -48.28 -31.75 -20.04
N ILE A 528 -49.34 -32.55 -19.85
CA ILE A 528 -50.33 -32.34 -18.79
C ILE A 528 -49.85 -33.09 -17.54
N THR A 529 -49.60 -32.36 -16.45
CA THR A 529 -49.30 -32.94 -15.14
C THR A 529 -50.59 -33.53 -14.55
N MET A 530 -50.62 -34.85 -14.40
CA MET A 530 -51.77 -35.60 -13.92
C MET A 530 -51.63 -35.89 -12.43
N TYR A 531 -52.52 -35.32 -11.61
CA TYR A 531 -52.73 -35.71 -10.22
C TYR A 531 -53.92 -36.65 -10.13
N ALA A 532 -53.78 -37.76 -9.41
CA ALA A 532 -54.85 -38.74 -9.18
C ALA A 532 -55.17 -38.81 -7.69
N ILE A 533 -56.43 -38.58 -7.34
CA ILE A 533 -56.96 -38.66 -5.98
C ILE A 533 -57.96 -39.82 -5.93
N GLY A 534 -57.58 -40.87 -5.23
CA GLY A 534 -58.44 -42.02 -4.94
C GLY A 534 -58.93 -41.99 -3.51
N ILE A 535 -60.21 -42.30 -3.31
CA ILE A 535 -60.77 -42.54 -1.96
C ILE A 535 -61.46 -43.89 -1.92
N GLY A 536 -61.53 -44.50 -0.73
CA GLY A 536 -62.46 -45.58 -0.42
C GLY A 536 -62.13 -46.89 -1.12
N LYS A 537 -62.70 -47.08 -2.33
CA LYS A 537 -62.55 -48.31 -3.13
C LYS A 537 -61.88 -48.07 -4.47
N ALA A 538 -61.24 -46.92 -4.66
CA ALA A 538 -60.37 -46.67 -5.81
C ALA A 538 -59.21 -47.68 -5.85
N ILE A 539 -58.82 -48.10 -7.06
CA ILE A 539 -57.75 -49.09 -7.26
C ILE A 539 -56.41 -48.34 -7.41
N GLU A 540 -55.44 -48.63 -6.55
CA GLU A 540 -54.16 -47.90 -6.54
C GLU A 540 -53.40 -48.03 -7.85
N GLU A 541 -53.41 -49.21 -8.48
CA GLU A 541 -52.79 -49.44 -9.79
C GLU A 541 -53.40 -48.55 -10.88
N GLU A 542 -54.73 -48.43 -10.93
CA GLU A 542 -55.43 -47.57 -11.90
C GLU A 542 -55.09 -46.09 -11.69
N LEU A 543 -55.07 -45.64 -10.43
CA LEU A 543 -54.67 -44.27 -10.09
C LEU A 543 -53.20 -43.99 -10.44
N ARG A 544 -52.33 -45.00 -10.30
CA ARG A 544 -50.90 -44.91 -10.64
C ARG A 544 -50.67 -44.84 -12.14
N GLU A 545 -51.53 -45.45 -12.95
CA GLU A 545 -51.56 -45.28 -14.41
C GLU A 545 -52.02 -43.87 -14.81
N ILE A 546 -52.99 -43.29 -14.09
CA ILE A 546 -53.47 -41.91 -14.30
C ILE A 546 -52.37 -40.90 -13.95
N ALA A 547 -51.77 -41.03 -12.76
CA ALA A 547 -50.83 -40.07 -12.19
C ALA A 547 -49.57 -39.88 -13.05
N SER A 548 -48.96 -38.69 -12.95
CA SER A 548 -47.64 -38.38 -13.52
C SER A 548 -46.51 -38.92 -12.65
N ASP A 549 -45.36 -39.18 -13.27
CA ASP A 549 -44.16 -39.56 -12.53
C ASP A 549 -43.53 -38.34 -11.82
N PRO A 550 -42.95 -38.53 -10.62
CA PRO A 550 -42.96 -39.78 -9.86
C PRO A 550 -44.27 -39.91 -9.03
N PRO A 551 -44.82 -41.12 -8.85
CA PRO A 551 -46.14 -41.31 -8.24
C PRO A 551 -46.29 -40.69 -6.84
N GLU A 552 -45.26 -40.73 -5.98
CA GLU A 552 -45.31 -40.21 -4.61
C GLU A 552 -45.47 -38.67 -4.50
N LYS A 553 -45.51 -37.97 -5.64
CA LYS A 553 -45.85 -36.54 -5.73
C LYS A 553 -47.23 -36.26 -6.34
N HIS A 554 -47.79 -37.21 -7.09
CA HIS A 554 -48.97 -37.01 -7.94
C HIS A 554 -50.16 -37.92 -7.60
N LEU A 555 -49.90 -39.03 -6.91
CA LEU A 555 -50.89 -39.97 -6.41
C LEU A 555 -51.23 -39.63 -4.95
N PHE A 556 -52.51 -39.48 -4.67
CA PHE A 556 -53.05 -39.36 -3.32
C PHE A 556 -54.13 -40.44 -3.12
N TYR A 557 -54.02 -41.19 -2.03
CA TYR A 557 -54.98 -42.20 -1.65
C TYR A 557 -55.44 -41.96 -0.20
N ALA A 558 -56.74 -42.15 0.06
CA ALA A 558 -57.29 -42.16 1.42
C ALA A 558 -58.35 -43.26 1.57
N GLU A 559 -58.44 -43.85 2.76
CA GLU A 559 -59.47 -44.86 3.07
C GLU A 559 -60.88 -44.25 3.15
N ASP A 560 -60.99 -42.97 3.52
CA ASP A 560 -62.26 -42.25 3.58
C ASP A 560 -62.10 -40.73 3.31
N PHE A 561 -63.23 -40.02 3.36
CA PHE A 561 -63.32 -38.59 3.07
C PHE A 561 -62.84 -37.67 4.21
N SER A 562 -62.46 -38.21 5.38
CA SER A 562 -61.96 -37.39 6.50
C SER A 562 -60.56 -36.81 6.24
N ALA A 563 -59.72 -37.53 5.49
CA ALA A 563 -58.38 -37.10 5.10
C ALA A 563 -58.35 -35.98 4.03
N MET A 564 -59.52 -35.52 3.55
CA MET A 564 -59.62 -34.54 2.47
C MET A 564 -58.96 -33.19 2.75
N GLY A 565 -58.95 -32.74 4.02
CA GLY A 565 -58.21 -31.54 4.41
C GLY A 565 -56.70 -31.69 4.18
N GLU A 566 -56.12 -32.81 4.63
CA GLU A 566 -54.69 -33.11 4.47
C GLU A 566 -54.30 -33.29 2.99
N ILE A 567 -55.16 -33.93 2.18
CA ILE A 567 -54.97 -34.04 0.72
C ILE A 567 -54.98 -32.65 0.07
N THR A 568 -55.86 -31.75 0.50
CA THR A 568 -55.94 -30.37 -0.01
C THR A 568 -54.62 -29.63 0.23
N GLU A 569 -54.09 -29.65 1.45
CA GLU A 569 -52.82 -29.00 1.80
C GLU A 569 -51.62 -29.62 1.06
N LYS A 570 -51.55 -30.96 1.00
CA LYS A 570 -50.50 -31.68 0.26
C LYS A 570 -50.55 -31.35 -1.23
N LEU A 571 -51.73 -31.35 -1.85
CA LEU A 571 -51.88 -31.02 -3.27
C LEU A 571 -51.46 -29.58 -3.55
N GLN A 572 -51.88 -28.60 -2.73
CA GLN A 572 -51.46 -27.21 -2.86
C GLN A 572 -49.92 -27.10 -2.81
N LYS A 573 -49.26 -27.76 -1.84
CA LYS A 573 -47.79 -27.78 -1.77
C LYS A 573 -47.16 -28.44 -3.00
N ARG A 574 -47.66 -29.59 -3.45
CA ARG A 574 -47.11 -30.30 -4.64
C ARG A 574 -47.31 -29.55 -5.94
N MET A 575 -48.44 -28.86 -6.14
CA MET A 575 -48.64 -27.97 -7.28
C MET A 575 -47.61 -26.85 -7.28
N CYS A 576 -47.37 -26.21 -6.13
CA CYS A 576 -46.34 -25.17 -5.98
C CYS A 576 -44.91 -25.67 -6.23
N GLU A 577 -44.60 -26.93 -5.90
CA GLU A 577 -43.32 -27.57 -6.23
C GLU A 577 -43.20 -27.88 -7.72
N GLY A 578 -44.25 -28.44 -8.34
CA GLY A 578 -44.26 -28.77 -9.77
C GLY A 578 -44.08 -27.55 -10.69
N LEU A 579 -44.67 -26.41 -10.31
CA LEU A 579 -44.51 -25.14 -11.03
C LEU A 579 -43.06 -24.62 -11.06
N LYS A 580 -42.16 -25.06 -10.16
CA LYS A 580 -40.74 -24.68 -10.19
C LYS A 580 -39.99 -25.36 -11.34
N ASN A 581 -40.20 -26.66 -11.53
CA ASN A 581 -39.41 -27.48 -12.45
C ASN A 581 -39.69 -27.17 -13.94
N HIS A 582 -40.84 -26.58 -14.27
CA HIS A 582 -41.19 -26.23 -15.66
C HIS A 582 -40.43 -25.03 -16.23
N GLN A 583 -39.62 -24.32 -15.42
CA GLN A 583 -38.77 -23.21 -15.89
C GLN A 583 -37.38 -23.67 -16.38
N ASP A 584 -36.96 -24.92 -16.09
CA ASP A 584 -35.59 -25.42 -16.31
C ASP A 584 -35.43 -26.36 -17.53
N LEU A 585 -36.44 -26.49 -18.40
CA LEU A 585 -36.40 -27.39 -19.57
C LEU A 585 -35.53 -26.83 -20.71
N PRO A 586 -34.49 -27.55 -21.18
CA PRO A 586 -33.68 -27.17 -22.33
C PRO A 586 -34.48 -27.13 -23.63
N GLU A 587 -34.04 -26.30 -24.59
CA GLU A 587 -34.84 -25.88 -25.75
C GLU A 587 -34.85 -26.89 -26.93
N ASP A 588 -34.18 -28.03 -26.80
CA ASP A 588 -33.79 -28.93 -27.90
C ASP A 588 -34.79 -30.07 -28.27
N LEU A 589 -36.01 -30.10 -27.70
CA LEU A 589 -36.93 -31.25 -27.85
C LEU A 589 -38.32 -30.95 -28.46
N LEU A 590 -38.49 -29.82 -29.18
CA LEU A 590 -39.77 -29.44 -29.81
C LEU A 590 -39.69 -29.20 -31.33
N HIS A 591 -39.10 -30.14 -32.06
CA HIS A 591 -39.35 -30.29 -33.50
C HIS A 591 -39.39 -31.76 -33.97
N SER A 592 -40.55 -32.40 -33.84
CA SER A 592 -41.02 -33.45 -34.76
C SER A 592 -42.50 -33.77 -34.49
N THR A 593 -43.37 -33.46 -35.45
CA THR A 593 -44.71 -34.06 -35.55
C THR A 593 -44.99 -34.45 -36.99
N ASP A 594 -45.18 -35.75 -37.19
CA ASP A 594 -46.02 -36.43 -38.18
C ASP A 594 -45.76 -36.23 -39.69
N SER A 595 -45.26 -37.29 -40.32
CA SER A 595 -46.02 -37.95 -41.40
C SER A 595 -45.67 -39.45 -41.47
N TYR A 596 -46.59 -40.26 -42.00
CA TYR A 596 -46.61 -41.73 -41.89
C TYR A 596 -46.01 -42.45 -43.12
N SER A 597 -45.60 -43.71 -42.89
CA SER A 597 -45.60 -44.88 -43.79
C SER A 597 -44.39 -45.23 -44.69
N GLU A 598 -44.12 -46.55 -44.68
CA GLU A 598 -43.30 -47.41 -45.57
C GLU A 598 -41.76 -47.50 -45.37
N GLU A 599 -41.35 -48.61 -44.76
CA GLU A 599 -40.05 -49.30 -44.91
C GLU A 599 -40.02 -50.16 -46.21
N PRO A 600 -38.88 -50.73 -46.65
CA PRO A 600 -37.49 -50.40 -46.32
C PRO A 600 -36.59 -50.24 -47.58
N GLY A 601 -35.49 -49.46 -47.46
CA GLY A 601 -34.51 -49.33 -48.56
C GLY A 601 -33.16 -48.77 -48.12
N THR A 602 -32.18 -49.64 -47.93
CA THR A 602 -30.76 -49.28 -47.73
C THR A 602 -30.19 -48.51 -48.92
N THR A 603 -29.42 -47.42 -48.71
CA THR A 603 -27.92 -47.41 -48.72
C THR A 603 -27.37 -45.96 -48.77
N THR A 604 -26.45 -45.61 -47.86
CA THR A 604 -25.44 -44.50 -47.89
C THR A 604 -25.78 -43.08 -48.42
N LEU A 605 -25.45 -42.07 -47.60
CA LEU A 605 -25.03 -40.73 -48.03
C LEU A 605 -23.80 -40.29 -47.22
N GLU A 606 -22.82 -39.68 -47.88
CA GLU A 606 -21.54 -39.25 -47.29
C GLU A 606 -21.53 -37.79 -46.78
N ILE A 607 -20.43 -37.43 -46.12
CA ILE A 607 -20.23 -36.21 -45.33
C ILE A 607 -19.69 -35.06 -46.18
N THR A 608 -20.45 -33.96 -46.22
CA THR A 608 -19.99 -32.58 -46.44
C THR A 608 -20.79 -31.72 -45.44
N ASP A 609 -20.20 -30.96 -44.50
CA ASP A 609 -19.08 -30.05 -44.68
C ASP A 609 -18.03 -30.11 -43.55
N VAL A 610 -16.75 -30.15 -43.93
CA VAL A 610 -15.62 -29.79 -43.05
C VAL A 610 -14.55 -29.07 -43.88
N LEU A 611 -13.88 -28.09 -43.26
CA LEU A 611 -12.68 -27.35 -43.69
C LEU A 611 -12.88 -26.07 -44.55
N ALA A 612 -12.90 -24.94 -43.84
CA ALA A 612 -12.33 -23.68 -44.32
C ALA A 612 -11.00 -23.40 -43.58
N CYS A 613 -9.94 -24.13 -43.94
CA CYS A 613 -8.54 -23.87 -43.56
C CYS A 613 -7.63 -24.46 -44.66
N PRO A 614 -6.84 -23.66 -45.41
CA PRO A 614 -6.10 -24.17 -46.56
C PRO A 614 -4.76 -24.85 -46.20
N ASN A 615 -4.47 -25.91 -46.95
CA ASN A 615 -3.18 -26.62 -47.14
C ASN A 615 -2.88 -27.85 -46.25
N ILE A 616 -3.51 -28.98 -46.61
CA ILE A 616 -2.89 -30.32 -46.50
C ILE A 616 -2.88 -30.99 -47.88
N ALA A 617 -1.69 -31.03 -48.50
CA ALA A 617 -1.18 -31.93 -49.55
C ALA A 617 0.19 -31.33 -49.99
N VAL A 618 1.26 -32.06 -50.30
CA VAL A 618 1.40 -33.38 -50.94
C VAL A 618 2.57 -34.18 -50.32
N HIS A 619 2.55 -35.50 -50.52
CA HIS A 619 3.62 -36.47 -50.25
C HIS A 619 5.01 -36.14 -50.87
N HIS A 620 6.04 -36.83 -50.37
CA HIS A 620 7.40 -36.94 -50.96
C HIS A 620 7.43 -37.09 -52.51
N LYS A 621 8.20 -36.23 -53.22
CA LYS A 621 9.48 -36.60 -53.88
C LYS A 621 10.19 -35.40 -54.56
N TYR A 622 11.49 -35.61 -54.79
CA TYR A 622 12.52 -34.72 -55.36
C TYR A 622 12.23 -33.94 -56.67
N LEU A 623 12.98 -32.82 -56.81
CA LEU A 623 13.53 -32.15 -58.01
C LEU A 623 12.83 -30.92 -58.68
N PHE A 624 13.70 -29.93 -58.96
CA PHE A 624 13.67 -28.79 -59.89
C PHE A 624 12.95 -27.45 -59.56
N GLN A 625 13.53 -26.41 -60.17
CA GLN A 625 13.61 -24.99 -59.78
C GLN A 625 12.45 -24.07 -60.20
N GLU A 626 12.31 -22.99 -59.42
CA GLU A 626 12.08 -21.58 -59.78
C GLU A 626 10.91 -21.09 -60.68
N LYS A 627 10.08 -20.23 -60.06
CA LYS A 627 9.62 -18.89 -60.49
C LYS A 627 9.45 -18.57 -61.99
N GLN A 628 8.25 -18.08 -62.34
CA GLN A 628 7.92 -16.75 -62.92
C GLN A 628 6.38 -16.69 -63.16
N MET A 629 5.68 -15.57 -63.44
CA MET A 629 5.73 -14.15 -63.02
C MET A 629 4.49 -13.41 -63.58
N GLY A 630 3.96 -12.37 -62.91
CA GLY A 630 2.93 -11.44 -63.43
C GLY A 630 1.49 -11.74 -62.96
N SER A 631 0.84 -10.89 -62.14
CA SER A 631 0.17 -9.59 -62.46
C SER A 631 -1.26 -9.82 -63.00
N THR A 632 -2.35 -9.19 -62.52
CA THR A 632 -2.57 -7.75 -62.23
C THR A 632 -3.63 -7.45 -61.15
N ALA A 633 -3.45 -6.34 -60.40
CA ALA A 633 -4.42 -5.27 -60.00
C ALA A 633 -5.94 -5.58 -59.79
N THR A 634 -6.73 -5.02 -58.85
CA THR A 634 -6.65 -3.95 -57.79
C THR A 634 -8.01 -3.92 -57.01
N SER A 635 -8.30 -3.21 -55.88
CA SER A 635 -7.54 -2.42 -54.88
C SER A 635 -8.41 -2.02 -53.65
N GLY A 636 -7.98 -2.36 -52.42
CA GLY A 636 -8.31 -1.62 -51.16
C GLY A 636 -9.70 -1.83 -50.51
N LYS A 637 -9.90 -1.65 -49.20
CA LYS A 637 -9.03 -1.33 -48.04
C LYS A 637 -9.73 -1.74 -46.72
N SER A 638 -9.02 -2.29 -45.72
CA SER A 638 -9.10 -1.86 -44.30
C SER A 638 -8.23 -2.70 -43.32
N SER A 639 -7.35 -2.01 -42.58
CA SER A 639 -6.85 -2.25 -41.20
C SER A 639 -6.38 -3.62 -40.69
N ASP A 640 -5.16 -3.62 -40.13
CA ASP A 640 -4.51 -4.70 -39.36
C ASP A 640 -5.27 -5.19 -38.12
N ASP A 641 -5.07 -6.47 -37.78
CA ASP A 641 -4.91 -6.92 -36.39
C ASP A 641 -4.09 -8.23 -36.34
N LYS A 642 -2.82 -8.17 -35.90
CA LYS A 642 -1.94 -9.36 -35.77
C LYS A 642 -2.15 -10.04 -34.42
N LYS A 643 -2.39 -11.36 -34.42
CA LYS A 643 -2.48 -12.19 -33.19
C LYS A 643 -1.49 -13.36 -33.22
N ASP A 644 -0.86 -13.61 -32.08
CA ASP A 644 0.29 -14.52 -31.93
C ASP A 644 -0.01 -16.01 -32.14
N PRO A 645 0.96 -16.79 -32.68
CA PRO A 645 0.78 -18.21 -32.99
C PRO A 645 0.84 -19.16 -31.77
N CYS A 646 1.22 -18.69 -30.57
CA CYS A 646 1.43 -19.56 -29.40
C CYS A 646 0.14 -20.04 -28.69
N LYS A 647 -1.06 -19.80 -29.24
CA LYS A 647 -2.33 -20.25 -28.63
C LYS A 647 -2.82 -21.63 -29.08
N CYS A 648 -2.19 -22.25 -30.09
CA CYS A 648 -2.69 -23.52 -30.65
C CYS A 648 -2.13 -24.79 -29.98
N GLU A 649 -0.93 -24.77 -29.40
CA GLU A 649 -0.33 -25.98 -28.77
C GLU A 649 -1.07 -26.45 -27.50
N ASN A 650 -1.62 -25.50 -26.72
CA ASN A 650 -2.36 -25.81 -25.49
C ASN A 650 -3.72 -26.48 -25.73
N LEU A 651 -4.35 -26.27 -26.90
CA LEU A 651 -5.65 -26.88 -27.20
C LEU A 651 -5.50 -28.37 -27.56
N VAL A 652 -4.49 -28.68 -28.40
CA VAL A 652 -4.20 -30.05 -28.84
C VAL A 652 -3.74 -30.92 -27.68
N THR A 653 -2.90 -30.39 -26.78
CA THR A 653 -2.45 -31.11 -25.58
C THR A 653 -3.60 -31.37 -24.60
N PHE A 654 -4.50 -30.41 -24.38
CA PHE A 654 -5.70 -30.62 -23.56
C PHE A 654 -6.65 -31.67 -24.17
N GLN A 655 -6.91 -31.60 -25.47
CA GLN A 655 -7.79 -32.55 -26.17
C GLN A 655 -7.24 -33.98 -26.16
N ASN A 656 -5.92 -34.15 -26.32
CA ASN A 656 -5.25 -35.45 -26.21
C ASN A 656 -5.32 -36.01 -24.78
N PHE A 657 -5.16 -35.17 -23.75
CA PHE A 657 -5.29 -35.59 -22.35
C PHE A 657 -6.73 -36.03 -22.01
N ALA A 658 -7.73 -35.25 -22.43
CA ALA A 658 -9.14 -35.57 -22.23
C ALA A 658 -9.52 -36.91 -22.89
N ASN A 659 -9.09 -37.13 -24.14
CA ASN A 659 -9.34 -38.37 -24.86
C ASN A 659 -8.69 -39.59 -24.20
N ALA A 660 -7.47 -39.45 -23.66
CA ALA A 660 -6.78 -40.53 -22.95
C ALA A 660 -7.52 -40.96 -21.67
N GLU A 661 -8.01 -40.00 -20.88
CA GLU A 661 -8.71 -40.31 -19.62
C GLU A 661 -10.12 -40.88 -19.88
N VAL A 662 -10.80 -40.46 -20.96
CA VAL A 662 -12.07 -41.08 -21.42
C VAL A 662 -11.85 -42.54 -21.85
N GLN A 663 -10.77 -42.85 -22.59
CA GLN A 663 -10.45 -44.24 -22.96
C GLN A 663 -10.20 -45.13 -21.71
N LYS A 664 -9.48 -44.60 -20.73
CA LYS A 664 -9.18 -45.28 -19.46
C LYS A 664 -10.43 -45.55 -18.62
N LEU A 665 -11.35 -44.58 -18.51
CA LEU A 665 -12.67 -44.77 -17.88
C LEU A 665 -13.50 -45.83 -18.63
N THR A 666 -13.49 -45.79 -19.97
CA THR A 666 -14.20 -46.79 -20.79
C THR A 666 -13.66 -48.21 -20.55
N GLN A 667 -12.33 -48.36 -20.41
CA GLN A 667 -11.70 -49.64 -20.08
C GLN A 667 -12.10 -50.15 -18.69
N GLN A 668 -12.12 -49.28 -17.67
CA GLN A 668 -12.58 -49.63 -16.33
C GLN A 668 -14.06 -50.05 -16.29
N LEU A 669 -14.92 -49.38 -17.05
CA LEU A 669 -16.34 -49.74 -17.18
C LEU A 669 -16.51 -51.14 -17.81
N GLY A 670 -15.71 -51.46 -18.83
CA GLY A 670 -15.68 -52.78 -19.45
C GLY A 670 -15.21 -53.90 -18.51
N GLU A 671 -14.24 -53.63 -17.64
CA GLU A 671 -13.82 -54.59 -16.60
C GLU A 671 -14.88 -54.79 -15.52
N MET A 672 -15.57 -53.73 -15.10
CA MET A 672 -16.71 -53.82 -14.18
C MET A 672 -17.87 -54.64 -14.78
N SER A 673 -18.22 -54.39 -16.04
CA SER A 673 -19.27 -55.14 -16.75
C SER A 673 -18.96 -56.64 -16.80
N LYS A 674 -17.74 -57.02 -17.19
CA LYS A 674 -17.29 -58.43 -17.16
C LYS A 674 -17.31 -59.06 -15.76
N ARG A 675 -17.04 -58.28 -14.70
CA ARG A 675 -17.15 -58.76 -13.31
C ARG A 675 -18.60 -58.97 -12.87
N MET A 676 -19.53 -58.10 -13.28
CA MET A 676 -20.96 -58.32 -13.05
C MET A 676 -21.46 -59.57 -13.79
N GLU A 677 -21.13 -59.72 -15.07
CA GLU A 677 -21.53 -60.88 -15.88
C GLU A 677 -20.97 -62.20 -15.31
N ALA A 678 -19.75 -62.19 -14.78
CA ALA A 678 -19.17 -63.34 -14.07
C ALA A 678 -19.83 -63.63 -12.71
N LEU A 679 -20.42 -62.63 -12.05
CA LEU A 679 -21.20 -62.78 -10.82
C LEU A 679 -22.61 -63.32 -11.12
N GLU A 680 -23.30 -62.79 -12.13
CA GLU A 680 -24.61 -63.28 -12.57
C GLU A 680 -24.55 -64.74 -13.02
N ASN A 681 -23.53 -65.12 -13.79
CA ASN A 681 -23.32 -66.52 -14.20
C ASN A 681 -23.03 -67.45 -13.01
N ARG A 682 -22.45 -66.96 -11.90
CA ARG A 682 -22.28 -67.73 -10.66
C ARG A 682 -23.57 -67.84 -9.83
N LEU A 683 -24.49 -66.90 -9.98
CA LEU A 683 -25.81 -66.92 -9.33
C LEU A 683 -26.82 -67.79 -10.10
N ARG A 684 -26.70 -67.91 -11.43
CA ARG A 684 -27.56 -68.77 -12.27
C ARG A 684 -27.30 -70.29 -12.13
N TYR A 685 -26.22 -70.70 -11.49
CA TYR A 685 -25.83 -72.12 -11.31
C TYR A 685 -25.78 -72.54 -9.83
N ARG A 686 -26.68 -72.01 -8.99
CA ARG A 686 -26.92 -72.42 -7.61
C ARG A 686 -28.38 -72.75 -7.36
#